data_AF-A0A6G0HY14-F1
#
_entry.id   AF-A0A6G0HY14-F1
#
_cell.length_a   1.000
_cell.length_b   1.000
_cell.length_c   1.000
_cell.angle_alpha   90.00
_cell.angle_beta   90.00
_cell.angle_gamma   90.00
#
_symmetry.space_group_name_H-M   'P 1'
#
loop_
_entity.id
_entity.type
_entity.pdbx_description
1 polymer ?
#
loop_
_entity_poly.entity_id
_entity_poly.type
_entity_poly.pdbx_seq_one_letter_code
_entity_poly.pdbx_strand_id
1 'polypeptide(L)'
;MAAYLSRLHHISLHVSNAEKIANDLVSKFKFNLFATRLTDRSRQLAVRKGAAVFVVNERANESSVSLNGELRYSADSHRVNAGKHNQDHHTKCLYDVSPHYSVDTVSNVCFEVEDVERSFKALSHLGCNFLVPPTTVQDQSGFVTYSVVKSIVGNVCHTLIDRTKYEGSFLPGFDVIEKDCNLEEEDMSCPVTHFDHITYACPRKTTHQIMRWYEEFFGFQRFFIDGNEDVDEGFVIDQEGIGLRLTAMEYWKCSKVGITLPSLDKKEPDCKFVIAESLPEQGSNQVDTFLEKHKSPGIQHIGLYTEDIVSTAHAMAEAGVQFFSPPHAYYTKVGKQQEIEEAGHNPQMLAQHGILLDTDLHQDPSSQTASSKNKRYLLQVFTKPIFAEDTFFLELIERRGAKGFGEGNIKALWRLTDRSRQLAVRKGAAVFIVNERANESSVSLNGELRYSADSHQDHHTKCLYDVSPHYSVDTVSNVCFEVEDVERSFKALSHLGCNFLVPPTTVQDQSGVVTYSVVKSIVGNVCHTLIDRTKYEGSFLPGFDVIEKDCNLEEEDMSCPVTHFDHITYACNRNTTHQIKRWYEEFFGFQRFFVDGNEDVDEGFVIDQEGIGLRLFAMEYWKCSKVGITLPSLDKKEPDCKFVIGESLPERGSNQVDTFLEKHKSPGIQHIGLYTEDIVSTAHAMAEAGVQFFSPPHAYYTKVGKQQEIEEAGCNPQMLAQHGILLDTDLHQDPSSQTTSSENKRYLLQVFTKPILAENTFFLELIERRGAKGFGEGNIKALWRSVEAHMENERGDSQGVESPKIRGAQRDVLIGPRSEVHS
;
A
#
# COMPACT_ATOMS: atom_id res chain seq x y z
N MET A 1 -23.92 40.95 0.68
CA MET A 1 -22.44 41.08 0.87
C MET A 1 -21.98 39.77 1.48
N ALA A 2 -20.89 39.21 0.97
CA ALA A 2 -20.28 37.99 1.50
C ALA A 2 -19.92 38.14 2.99
N ALA A 3 -19.75 37.02 3.69
CA ALA A 3 -19.22 37.00 5.04
C ALA A 3 -17.77 37.51 5.04
N TYR A 4 -17.45 38.38 5.99
CA TYR A 4 -16.11 38.95 6.13
C TYR A 4 -15.29 38.10 7.11
N LEU A 5 -14.25 37.45 6.59
CA LEU A 5 -13.39 36.58 7.37
C LEU A 5 -12.17 37.34 7.87
N SER A 6 -11.86 37.18 9.15
CA SER A 6 -10.65 37.71 9.77
C SER A 6 -9.47 36.79 9.52
N ARG A 7 -9.59 35.51 9.93
CA ARG A 7 -8.57 34.47 9.73
C ARG A 7 -9.16 33.06 9.89
N LEU A 8 -8.40 32.06 9.46
CA LEU A 8 -8.65 30.65 9.79
C LEU A 8 -8.33 30.42 11.27
N HIS A 9 -9.27 29.83 12.02
CA HIS A 9 -9.15 29.65 13.46
C HIS A 9 -8.71 28.23 13.84
N HIS A 10 -9.42 27.22 13.35
CA HIS A 10 -9.11 25.81 13.60
C HIS A 10 -9.78 24.92 12.55
N ILE A 11 -9.31 23.68 12.44
CA ILE A 11 -9.91 22.65 11.59
C ILE A 11 -10.32 21.47 12.47
N SER A 12 -11.55 20.96 12.30
CA SER A 12 -12.06 19.86 13.11
C SER A 12 -12.05 18.53 12.36
N LEU A 13 -11.65 17.48 13.08
CA LEU A 13 -11.67 16.09 12.64
C LEU A 13 -12.74 15.34 13.43
N HIS A 14 -13.49 14.44 12.78
CA HIS A 14 -14.40 13.51 13.43
C HIS A 14 -13.88 12.10 13.23
N VAL A 15 -13.50 11.46 14.33
CA VAL A 15 -12.77 10.19 14.31
C VAL A 15 -13.36 9.18 15.29
N SER A 16 -13.16 7.90 15.01
CA SER A 16 -13.61 6.77 15.83
C SER A 16 -12.88 6.68 17.17
N ASN A 17 -11.62 7.13 17.22
CA ASN A 17 -10.79 7.14 18.42
C ASN A 17 -10.00 8.46 18.49
N ALA A 18 -10.51 9.42 19.27
CA ALA A 18 -9.92 10.76 19.33
C ALA A 18 -8.55 10.76 20.04
N GLU A 19 -8.37 9.90 21.05
CA GLU A 19 -7.10 9.79 21.76
C GLU A 19 -5.98 9.30 20.85
N LYS A 20 -6.23 8.27 20.03
CA LYS A 20 -5.23 7.75 19.08
C LYS A 20 -4.77 8.85 18.12
N ILE A 21 -5.71 9.54 17.47
CA ILE A 21 -5.40 10.57 16.47
C ILE A 21 -4.73 11.78 17.12
N ALA A 22 -5.19 12.24 18.29
CA ALA A 22 -4.53 13.31 19.02
C ALA A 22 -3.11 12.91 19.46
N ASN A 23 -2.92 11.68 19.92
CA ASN A 23 -1.60 11.16 20.28
C ASN A 23 -0.67 11.05 19.06
N ASP A 24 -1.16 10.63 17.90
CA ASP A 24 -0.39 10.61 16.66
C ASP A 24 0.02 12.04 16.26
N LEU A 25 -0.92 13.01 16.30
CA LEU A 25 -0.63 14.43 16.03
C LEU A 25 0.41 15.01 17.00
N VAL A 26 0.37 14.62 18.28
CA VAL A 26 1.33 15.09 19.30
C VAL A 26 2.69 14.41 19.14
N SER A 27 2.73 13.08 19.12
CA SER A 27 3.98 12.31 19.16
C SER A 27 4.73 12.33 17.83
N LYS A 28 4.01 12.19 16.71
CA LYS A 28 4.58 12.06 15.36
C LYS A 28 4.70 13.41 14.66
N PHE A 29 3.64 14.23 14.72
CA PHE A 29 3.60 15.53 14.05
C PHE A 29 4.00 16.72 14.96
N LYS A 30 4.40 16.43 16.21
CA LYS A 30 4.93 17.41 17.17
C LYS A 30 3.96 18.58 17.44
N PHE A 31 2.65 18.32 17.42
CA PHE A 31 1.66 19.27 17.93
C PHE A 31 1.61 19.22 19.45
N ASN A 32 1.11 20.29 20.07
CA ASN A 32 0.92 20.38 21.51
C ASN A 32 -0.57 20.24 21.84
N LEU A 33 -0.95 19.21 22.59
CA LEU A 33 -2.28 19.12 23.19
C LEU A 33 -2.40 20.20 24.27
N PHE A 34 -3.22 21.22 24.02
CA PHE A 34 -3.28 22.41 24.87
C PHE A 34 -4.66 22.67 25.48
N ALA A 35 -5.73 22.08 24.93
CA ALA A 35 -7.05 22.16 25.53
C ALA A 35 -7.87 20.89 25.28
N THR A 36 -8.75 20.55 26.21
CA THR A 36 -9.62 19.37 26.11
C THR A 36 -11.02 19.72 26.57
N ARG A 37 -12.03 19.03 26.04
CA ARG A 37 -13.40 19.10 26.53
C ARG A 37 -13.92 17.69 26.63
N LEU A 38 -14.14 17.24 27.85
CA LEU A 38 -14.65 15.91 28.15
C LEU A 38 -16.03 16.05 28.79
N THR A 39 -17.05 15.50 28.15
CA THR A 39 -18.40 15.38 28.71
C THR A 39 -18.87 13.94 28.61
N ASP A 40 -19.98 13.60 29.29
CA ASP A 40 -20.58 12.26 29.26
C ASP A 40 -20.92 11.75 27.84
N ARG A 41 -20.99 12.64 26.84
CA ARG A 41 -21.42 12.32 25.47
C ARG A 41 -20.50 12.85 24.37
N SER A 42 -19.46 13.61 24.68
CA SER A 42 -18.54 14.15 23.68
C SER A 42 -17.14 14.32 24.24
N ARG A 43 -16.16 13.86 23.46
CA ARG A 43 -14.73 14.08 23.71
C ARG A 43 -14.16 14.93 22.58
N GLN A 44 -13.60 16.09 22.92
CA GLN A 44 -12.95 17.00 21.98
C GLN A 44 -11.55 17.33 22.48
N LEU A 45 -10.53 17.10 21.66
CA LEU A 45 -9.12 17.33 22.00
C LEU A 45 -8.54 18.37 21.04
N ALA A 46 -8.04 19.49 21.55
CA ALA A 46 -7.47 20.56 20.74
C ALA A 46 -5.93 20.51 20.79
N VAL A 47 -5.32 20.34 19.62
CA VAL A 47 -3.87 20.30 19.44
C VAL A 47 -3.41 21.49 18.59
N ARG A 48 -2.25 22.07 18.92
CA ARG A 48 -1.74 23.30 18.32
C ARG A 48 -0.27 23.22 17.96
N LYS A 49 0.10 23.82 16.83
CA LYS A 49 1.48 24.07 16.44
C LYS A 49 1.54 25.41 15.70
N GLY A 50 2.18 26.41 16.32
CA GLY A 50 2.07 27.80 15.87
C GLY A 50 0.61 28.30 15.84
N ALA A 51 0.16 28.80 14.69
CA ALA A 51 -1.22 29.17 14.40
C ALA A 51 -2.09 28.01 13.86
N ALA A 52 -1.50 26.86 13.50
CA ALA A 52 -2.25 25.69 13.08
C ALA A 52 -2.90 25.01 14.30
N VAL A 53 -4.23 24.88 14.28
CA VAL A 53 -5.01 24.25 15.36
C VAL A 53 -5.94 23.21 14.79
N PHE A 54 -5.82 21.98 15.29
CA PHE A 54 -6.77 20.91 15.04
C PHE A 54 -7.63 20.65 16.26
N VAL A 55 -8.93 20.40 16.05
CA VAL A 55 -9.86 19.92 17.09
C VAL A 55 -10.32 18.51 16.71
N VAL A 56 -9.89 17.51 17.47
CA VAL A 56 -10.21 16.10 17.25
C VAL A 56 -11.45 15.75 18.06
N ASN A 57 -12.57 15.52 17.38
CA ASN A 57 -13.85 15.13 17.96
C ASN A 57 -14.03 13.60 17.86
N GLU A 58 -14.39 12.96 18.97
CA GLU A 58 -14.72 11.53 18.99
C GLU A 58 -16.18 11.30 18.54
N ARG A 59 -16.38 10.37 17.59
CA ARG A 59 -17.71 9.92 17.16
C ARG A 59 -18.34 9.06 18.26
N ALA A 60 -19.65 9.21 18.47
CA ALA A 60 -20.38 8.38 19.43
C ALA A 60 -20.50 6.93 18.92
N ASN A 61 -20.09 5.95 19.73
CA ASN A 61 -20.26 4.52 19.42
C ASN A 61 -21.73 4.09 19.55
N GLU A 62 -22.27 3.41 18.54
CA GLU A 62 -23.67 2.91 18.52
C GLU A 62 -23.97 1.88 19.63
N SER A 63 -22.96 1.33 20.31
CA SER A 63 -23.12 0.30 21.35
C SER A 63 -23.68 0.82 22.68
N SER A 64 -23.90 2.13 22.84
CA SER A 64 -24.56 2.70 24.03
C SER A 64 -25.98 3.23 23.76
N VAL A 65 -26.65 2.77 22.70
CA VAL A 65 -28.10 2.88 22.63
C VAL A 65 -28.68 1.81 23.55
N SER A 66 -29.01 2.24 24.77
CA SER A 66 -29.71 1.41 25.73
C SER A 66 -30.95 0.78 25.10
N LEU A 67 -31.09 -0.53 25.32
CA LEU A 67 -32.33 -1.27 25.24
C LEU A 67 -33.42 -0.52 26.02
N ASN A 68 -34.17 0.34 25.33
CA ASN A 68 -35.55 0.73 25.62
C ASN A 68 -36.02 1.56 24.43
N GLY A 69 -36.67 0.88 23.48
CA GLY A 69 -37.30 1.51 22.35
C GLY A 69 -38.43 2.45 22.78
N GLU A 70 -38.55 3.58 22.09
CA GLU A 70 -39.72 3.92 21.29
C GLU A 70 -39.45 5.26 20.57
N LEU A 71 -39.45 5.19 19.23
CA LEU A 71 -39.75 6.34 18.38
C LEU A 71 -41.22 6.71 18.58
N ARG A 72 -41.50 7.92 19.10
CA ARG A 72 -42.81 8.57 18.90
C ARG A 72 -42.64 10.04 18.57
N TYR A 73 -42.97 10.38 17.32
CA TYR A 73 -43.48 11.69 16.97
C TYR A 73 -44.84 11.88 17.66
N SER A 74 -45.01 12.96 18.41
CA SER A 74 -46.34 13.53 18.66
C SER A 74 -46.21 15.05 18.83
N ALA A 75 -46.88 15.77 17.94
CA ALA A 75 -47.32 17.13 18.20
C ALA A 75 -48.45 17.06 19.25
N ASP A 76 -48.39 17.89 20.29
CA ASP A 76 -49.54 18.73 20.68
C ASP A 76 -49.22 19.68 21.85
N SER A 77 -49.90 20.82 21.79
CA SER A 77 -49.85 21.95 22.70
C SER A 77 -50.37 21.64 24.11
N HIS A 78 -49.73 22.16 25.17
CA HIS A 78 -50.35 23.08 26.14
C HIS A 78 -49.35 23.55 27.21
N ARG A 79 -49.50 24.84 27.55
CA ARG A 79 -48.69 25.67 28.46
C ARG A 79 -48.60 25.15 29.90
N VAL A 80 -47.41 25.21 30.49
CA VAL A 80 -47.20 25.65 31.90
C VAL A 80 -45.93 26.50 31.97
N ASN A 81 -46.07 27.69 32.56
CA ASN A 81 -45.03 28.69 32.79
C ASN A 81 -44.43 28.46 34.19
N ALA A 82 -43.09 28.33 34.30
CA ALA A 82 -42.24 28.92 35.36
C ALA A 82 -40.85 28.23 35.43
N GLY A 83 -39.77 29.03 35.43
CA GLY A 83 -38.47 28.65 36.02
C GLY A 83 -37.31 28.50 35.05
N LYS A 84 -36.51 29.56 34.91
CA LYS A 84 -35.26 29.66 34.15
C LYS A 84 -34.16 28.74 34.72
N HIS A 85 -33.60 27.86 33.89
CA HIS A 85 -32.15 27.61 33.77
C HIS A 85 -31.87 26.78 32.50
N ASN A 86 -31.06 27.33 31.60
CA ASN A 86 -30.56 26.69 30.38
C ASN A 86 -29.85 25.37 30.72
N GLN A 87 -30.46 24.22 30.42
CA GLN A 87 -29.87 22.88 30.60
C GLN A 87 -29.59 22.14 29.27
N ASP A 88 -29.67 22.79 28.10
CA ASP A 88 -29.51 22.11 26.80
C ASP A 88 -28.10 22.21 26.18
N HIS A 89 -27.13 22.90 26.79
CA HIS A 89 -25.77 23.01 26.24
C HIS A 89 -24.80 21.89 26.70
N HIS A 90 -25.20 21.03 27.64
CA HIS A 90 -24.33 19.96 28.16
C HIS A 90 -24.30 18.69 27.28
N THR A 91 -25.04 18.63 26.17
CA THR A 91 -25.42 17.36 25.53
C THR A 91 -24.93 17.13 24.09
N LYS A 92 -24.20 18.06 23.45
CA LYS A 92 -23.68 17.92 22.05
C LYS A 92 -22.25 18.46 21.88
N CYS A 93 -21.59 18.09 20.77
CA CYS A 93 -20.31 18.66 20.32
C CYS A 93 -20.42 20.18 20.21
N LEU A 94 -19.45 20.92 20.75
CA LEU A 94 -19.47 22.38 20.81
C LEU A 94 -18.61 22.96 19.67
N TYR A 95 -19.06 24.09 19.09
CA TYR A 95 -18.46 24.76 17.92
C TYR A 95 -18.41 23.91 16.64
N ASP A 96 -19.19 22.84 16.62
CA ASP A 96 -19.28 21.90 15.50
C ASP A 96 -20.64 21.21 15.51
N VAL A 97 -20.90 20.37 14.51
CA VAL A 97 -22.05 19.48 14.42
C VAL A 97 -21.62 18.03 14.72
N SER A 98 -22.56 17.17 15.10
CA SER A 98 -22.31 15.72 15.28
C SER A 98 -23.05 14.88 14.21
N PRO A 99 -22.68 14.99 12.93
CA PRO A 99 -23.26 14.16 11.88
C PRO A 99 -22.67 12.74 11.90
N HIS A 100 -23.44 11.78 11.37
CA HIS A 100 -22.98 10.42 11.20
C HIS A 100 -22.12 10.30 9.94
N TYR A 101 -20.81 10.18 10.13
CA TYR A 101 -19.86 9.82 9.08
C TYR A 101 -19.55 8.32 9.15
N SER A 102 -19.38 7.65 8.01
CA SER A 102 -19.02 6.23 7.97
C SER A 102 -17.55 5.98 8.27
N VAL A 103 -16.68 6.92 7.89
CA VAL A 103 -15.21 6.84 8.04
C VAL A 103 -14.69 7.99 8.89
N ASP A 104 -13.43 7.89 9.34
CA ASP A 104 -12.75 9.02 9.98
C ASP A 104 -12.55 10.14 8.94
N THR A 105 -12.81 11.40 9.31
CA THR A 105 -12.82 12.50 8.34
C THR A 105 -12.49 13.84 8.94
N VAL A 106 -11.94 14.75 8.12
CA VAL A 106 -11.95 16.18 8.38
C VAL A 106 -13.25 16.78 7.86
N SER A 107 -13.95 17.58 8.67
CA SER A 107 -15.31 18.00 8.33
C SER A 107 -15.67 19.45 8.64
N ASN A 108 -14.82 20.19 9.37
CA ASN A 108 -15.12 21.57 9.69
C ASN A 108 -13.90 22.47 9.51
N VAL A 109 -14.07 23.55 8.76
CA VAL A 109 -13.07 24.61 8.60
C VAL A 109 -13.61 25.87 9.26
N CYS A 110 -13.06 26.23 10.41
CA CYS A 110 -13.58 27.30 11.24
C CYS A 110 -12.89 28.64 10.95
N PHE A 111 -13.69 29.68 10.74
CA PHE A 111 -13.23 31.03 10.51
C PHE A 111 -13.62 31.98 11.65
N GLU A 112 -12.69 32.86 12.00
CA GLU A 112 -12.96 33.98 12.88
C GLU A 112 -13.58 35.14 12.07
N VAL A 113 -14.63 35.75 12.62
CA VAL A 113 -15.34 36.89 12.03
C VAL A 113 -15.57 37.97 13.09
N GLU A 114 -15.73 39.23 12.67
CA GLU A 114 -15.99 40.33 13.61
C GLU A 114 -17.40 40.30 14.21
N ASP A 115 -18.38 39.77 13.47
CA ASP A 115 -19.79 39.72 13.89
C ASP A 115 -20.52 38.55 13.21
N VAL A 116 -20.77 37.49 13.97
CA VAL A 116 -21.49 36.29 13.50
C VAL A 116 -22.95 36.59 13.15
N GLU A 117 -23.63 37.46 13.90
CA GLU A 117 -25.03 37.80 13.66
C GLU A 117 -25.21 38.55 12.34
N ARG A 118 -24.31 39.50 12.06
CA ARG A 118 -24.28 40.21 10.78
C ARG A 118 -23.97 39.25 9.63
N SER A 119 -23.00 38.36 9.80
CA SER A 119 -22.64 37.35 8.80
C SER A 119 -23.80 36.40 8.54
N PHE A 120 -24.47 35.93 9.59
CA PHE A 120 -25.66 35.08 9.52
C PHE A 120 -26.78 35.71 8.71
N LYS A 121 -27.12 36.98 8.99
CA LYS A 121 -28.16 37.71 8.24
C LYS A 121 -27.78 37.88 6.78
N ALA A 122 -26.52 38.26 6.50
CA ALA A 122 -26.04 38.47 5.15
C ALA A 122 -26.06 37.18 4.31
N LEU A 123 -25.56 36.08 4.86
CA LEU A 123 -25.55 34.76 4.23
C LEU A 123 -26.96 34.15 4.09
N SER A 124 -27.82 34.34 5.09
CA SER A 124 -29.21 33.87 5.04
C SER A 124 -30.01 34.56 3.92
N HIS A 125 -29.79 35.86 3.71
CA HIS A 125 -30.39 36.59 2.58
C HIS A 125 -29.91 36.10 1.21
N LEU A 126 -28.69 35.56 1.14
CA LEU A 126 -28.14 34.94 -0.07
C LEU A 126 -28.57 33.48 -0.24
N GLY A 127 -29.34 32.92 0.70
CA GLY A 127 -29.85 31.54 0.63
C GLY A 127 -28.92 30.47 1.20
N CYS A 128 -27.94 30.85 2.02
CA CYS A 128 -27.02 29.90 2.66
C CYS A 128 -27.73 29.05 3.72
N ASN A 129 -27.38 27.77 3.82
CA ASN A 129 -27.98 26.84 4.78
C ASN A 129 -27.16 26.77 6.09
N PHE A 130 -27.82 27.03 7.22
CA PHE A 130 -27.21 26.97 8.55
C PHE A 130 -27.62 25.70 9.28
N LEU A 131 -26.62 24.95 9.74
CA LEU A 131 -26.79 23.79 10.61
C LEU A 131 -26.98 24.20 12.07
N VAL A 132 -26.32 25.29 12.48
CA VAL A 132 -26.44 25.87 13.81
C VAL A 132 -26.63 27.37 13.67
N PRO A 133 -27.75 27.95 14.14
CA PRO A 133 -27.96 29.39 14.14
C PRO A 133 -26.99 30.09 15.12
N PRO A 134 -26.86 31.43 15.06
CA PRO A 134 -26.03 32.18 15.99
C PRO A 134 -26.31 31.79 17.44
N THR A 135 -25.29 31.22 18.08
CA THR A 135 -25.35 30.64 19.41
C THR A 135 -24.23 31.23 20.24
N THR A 136 -24.58 31.82 21.37
CA THR A 136 -23.60 32.42 22.29
C THR A 136 -23.29 31.44 23.42
N VAL A 137 -22.00 31.20 23.63
CA VAL A 137 -21.44 30.42 24.72
C VAL A 137 -20.60 31.35 25.59
N GLN A 138 -20.64 31.16 26.90
CA GLN A 138 -19.98 32.04 27.87
C GLN A 138 -19.24 31.23 28.93
N ASP A 139 -18.09 31.72 29.37
CA ASP A 139 -17.40 31.30 30.58
C ASP A 139 -16.92 32.53 31.40
N GLN A 140 -15.97 32.34 32.31
CA GLN A 140 -15.42 33.41 33.16
C GLN A 140 -14.61 34.48 32.39
N SER A 141 -14.08 34.13 31.21
CA SER A 141 -13.23 34.95 30.35
C SER A 141 -14.02 35.72 29.28
N GLY A 142 -15.35 35.68 29.31
CA GLY A 142 -16.22 36.42 28.40
C GLY A 142 -17.12 35.51 27.57
N PHE A 143 -17.53 35.99 26.38
CA PHE A 143 -18.51 35.30 25.54
C PHE A 143 -18.05 35.19 24.09
N VAL A 144 -18.36 34.04 23.50
CA VAL A 144 -18.12 33.71 22.10
C VAL A 144 -19.45 33.42 21.44
N THR A 145 -19.70 34.04 20.28
CA THR A 145 -20.85 33.69 19.44
C THR A 145 -20.37 32.90 18.24
N TYR A 146 -21.05 31.80 17.92
CA TYR A 146 -20.72 31.00 16.74
C TYR A 146 -21.97 30.61 15.94
N SER A 147 -21.78 30.28 14.67
CA SER A 147 -22.80 29.67 13.81
C SER A 147 -22.13 28.66 12.89
N VAL A 148 -22.85 27.62 12.46
CA VAL A 148 -22.30 26.59 11.57
C VAL A 148 -23.05 26.62 10.24
N VAL A 149 -22.31 26.88 9.17
CA VAL A 149 -22.78 26.92 7.79
C VAL A 149 -22.51 25.57 7.11
N LYS A 150 -23.50 25.01 6.40
CA LYS A 150 -23.28 23.82 5.58
C LYS A 150 -22.52 24.20 4.30
N SER A 151 -21.39 23.55 4.02
CA SER A 151 -20.68 23.74 2.76
C SER A 151 -21.42 23.07 1.60
N ILE A 152 -21.13 23.53 0.39
CA ILE A 152 -21.52 22.83 -0.84
C ILE A 152 -20.69 21.53 -1.03
N VAL A 153 -19.53 21.43 -0.39
CA VAL A 153 -18.63 20.27 -0.49
C VAL A 153 -19.03 19.19 0.53
N GLY A 154 -19.84 18.23 0.08
CA GLY A 154 -20.07 16.94 0.76
C GLY A 154 -20.24 17.01 2.28
N ASN A 155 -19.24 16.49 3.00
CA ASN A 155 -19.25 16.35 4.45
C ASN A 155 -18.78 17.60 5.21
N VAL A 156 -18.32 18.63 4.50
CA VAL A 156 -17.67 19.84 5.04
C VAL A 156 -18.71 20.85 5.53
N CYS A 157 -18.40 21.52 6.63
CA CYS A 157 -19.10 22.69 7.13
C CYS A 157 -18.10 23.78 7.54
N HIS A 158 -18.61 25.00 7.75
CA HIS A 158 -17.81 26.13 8.19
C HIS A 158 -18.41 26.73 9.46
N THR A 159 -17.68 26.65 10.57
CA THR A 159 -18.04 27.41 11.77
C THR A 159 -17.53 28.84 11.66
N LEU A 160 -18.43 29.81 11.75
CA LEU A 160 -18.07 31.22 11.95
C LEU A 160 -18.04 31.51 13.44
N ILE A 161 -16.96 32.10 13.94
CA ILE A 161 -16.78 32.42 15.37
C ILE A 161 -16.44 33.90 15.54
N ASP A 162 -17.18 34.57 16.42
CA ASP A 162 -16.88 35.90 16.94
C ASP A 162 -16.31 35.77 18.36
N ARG A 163 -15.02 36.12 18.49
CA ARG A 163 -14.27 36.15 19.75
C ARG A 163 -13.98 37.57 20.25
N THR A 164 -14.54 38.61 19.63
CA THR A 164 -14.21 40.01 19.94
C THR A 164 -14.45 40.40 21.40
N LYS A 165 -15.26 39.63 22.12
CA LYS A 165 -15.63 39.85 23.52
C LYS A 165 -15.24 38.67 24.44
N TYR A 166 -14.21 37.94 24.04
CA TYR A 166 -13.66 36.80 24.76
C TYR A 166 -12.15 36.95 24.96
N GLU A 167 -11.70 36.90 26.20
CA GLU A 167 -10.28 37.07 26.59
C GLU A 167 -9.60 35.74 26.95
N GLY A 168 -10.31 34.62 26.89
CA GLY A 168 -9.76 33.29 27.19
C GLY A 168 -8.80 32.78 26.11
N SER A 169 -7.93 31.84 26.49
CA SER A 169 -6.83 31.35 25.63
C SER A 169 -7.29 30.51 24.43
N PHE A 170 -8.45 29.84 24.52
CA PHE A 170 -9.03 29.09 23.40
C PHE A 170 -10.50 29.40 23.13
N LEU A 171 -11.44 28.62 23.66
CA LEU A 171 -12.88 28.79 23.47
C LEU A 171 -13.63 28.36 24.74
N PRO A 172 -14.78 29.00 25.07
CA PRO A 172 -15.58 28.59 26.21
C PRO A 172 -15.97 27.12 26.19
N GLY A 173 -15.83 26.46 27.34
CA GLY A 173 -16.16 25.04 27.51
C GLY A 173 -15.01 24.07 27.25
N PHE A 174 -13.82 24.56 26.86
CA PHE A 174 -12.60 23.77 26.86
C PHE A 174 -11.77 24.05 28.11
N ASP A 175 -11.29 22.99 28.75
CA ASP A 175 -10.31 23.03 29.82
C ASP A 175 -8.91 23.11 29.22
N VAL A 176 -8.25 24.25 29.42
CA VAL A 176 -6.92 24.52 28.91
C VAL A 176 -5.90 23.89 29.84
N ILE A 177 -4.99 23.10 29.28
CA ILE A 177 -3.95 22.41 30.05
C ILE A 177 -2.84 23.43 30.34
N GLU A 178 -2.79 23.94 31.56
CA GLU A 178 -1.68 24.76 32.06
C GLU A 178 -0.42 23.88 32.26
N LYS A 179 0.24 23.53 31.16
CA LYS A 179 1.65 23.13 31.18
C LYS A 179 2.46 24.29 30.61
N ASP A 180 3.14 24.99 31.51
CA ASP A 180 4.13 26.05 31.31
C ASP A 180 4.00 26.85 30.02
N CYS A 181 3.44 28.05 30.18
CA CYS A 181 3.49 29.18 29.27
C CYS A 181 4.92 29.72 29.04
N ASN A 182 5.96 28.89 29.16
CA ASN A 182 7.29 29.20 28.66
C ASN A 182 7.28 28.92 27.16
N LEU A 183 6.87 29.93 26.40
CA LEU A 183 6.96 30.04 24.95
C LEU A 183 8.41 30.05 24.42
N GLU A 184 9.36 29.34 25.03
CA GLU A 184 10.81 29.44 24.70
C GLU A 184 11.55 28.12 24.54
N GLU A 185 10.90 26.96 24.67
CA GLU A 185 11.36 25.74 23.99
C GLU A 185 10.36 25.40 22.90
N GLU A 186 10.18 26.31 21.92
CA GLU A 186 9.68 25.86 20.62
C GLU A 186 10.60 24.73 20.19
N ASP A 187 10.02 23.55 19.93
CA ASP A 187 10.77 22.43 19.38
C ASP A 187 11.36 22.87 18.03
N MET A 188 12.59 23.38 18.08
CA MET A 188 13.31 23.94 16.94
C MET A 188 13.52 22.90 15.85
N SER A 189 13.33 21.61 16.15
CA SER A 189 13.43 20.54 15.17
C SER A 189 12.27 20.56 14.15
N CYS A 190 11.11 21.14 14.51
CA CYS A 190 9.90 21.08 13.69
C CYS A 190 9.15 22.44 13.65
N PRO A 191 9.67 23.44 12.90
CA PRO A 191 9.13 24.82 12.84
C PRO A 191 7.90 24.97 11.92
N VAL A 192 6.83 24.21 12.18
CA VAL A 192 5.53 24.42 11.50
C VAL A 192 4.81 25.63 12.10
N THR A 193 4.35 26.56 11.26
CA THR A 193 3.77 27.81 11.73
C THR A 193 2.26 27.93 11.50
N HIS A 194 1.71 27.50 10.36
CA HIS A 194 0.29 27.67 10.02
C HIS A 194 -0.19 26.70 8.93
N PHE A 195 -1.49 26.69 8.67
CA PHE A 195 -2.09 26.01 7.51
C PHE A 195 -1.86 26.84 6.24
N ASP A 196 -1.17 26.29 5.24
CA ASP A 196 -0.91 26.94 3.95
C ASP A 196 -2.13 26.90 3.04
N HIS A 197 -2.73 25.71 2.89
CA HIS A 197 -3.89 25.49 2.04
C HIS A 197 -4.70 24.26 2.46
N ILE A 198 -5.93 24.16 1.95
CA ILE A 198 -6.82 23.01 2.12
C ILE A 198 -7.26 22.51 0.75
N THR A 199 -7.10 21.22 0.49
CA THR A 199 -7.46 20.61 -0.79
C THR A 199 -8.69 19.73 -0.67
N TYR A 200 -9.67 19.99 -1.52
CA TYR A 200 -10.93 19.26 -1.63
C TYR A 200 -10.89 18.25 -2.78
N ALA A 201 -11.24 16.99 -2.51
CA ALA A 201 -11.50 15.99 -3.54
C ALA A 201 -13.01 15.97 -3.85
N CYS A 202 -13.34 16.25 -5.12
CA CYS A 202 -14.69 16.55 -5.56
C CYS A 202 -15.10 15.72 -6.80
N PRO A 203 -16.40 15.42 -6.96
CA PRO A 203 -16.91 14.73 -8.13
C PRO A 203 -16.67 15.55 -9.40
N ARG A 204 -16.61 14.84 -10.52
CA ARG A 204 -16.39 15.44 -11.85
C ARG A 204 -17.41 16.55 -12.13
N LYS A 205 -16.96 17.65 -12.75
CA LYS A 205 -17.79 18.80 -13.18
C LYS A 205 -18.46 19.55 -12.03
N THR A 206 -17.87 19.55 -10.83
CA THR A 206 -18.40 20.30 -9.68
C THR A 206 -17.61 21.56 -9.37
N THR A 207 -16.38 21.67 -9.88
CA THR A 207 -15.45 22.78 -9.61
C THR A 207 -16.09 24.16 -9.77
N HIS A 208 -16.75 24.45 -10.89
CA HIS A 208 -17.39 25.76 -11.10
C HIS A 208 -18.48 26.10 -10.08
N GLN A 209 -19.26 25.11 -9.66
CA GLN A 209 -20.33 25.32 -8.67
C GLN A 209 -19.73 25.61 -7.30
N ILE A 210 -18.67 24.89 -6.93
CA ILE A 210 -17.94 25.08 -5.67
C ILE A 210 -17.27 26.46 -5.65
N MET A 211 -16.57 26.81 -6.73
CA MET A 211 -15.91 28.10 -6.90
C MET A 211 -16.89 29.27 -6.71
N ARG A 212 -17.99 29.24 -7.46
CA ARG A 212 -19.05 30.26 -7.37
C ARG A 212 -19.61 30.36 -5.95
N TRP A 213 -19.82 29.24 -5.27
CA TRP A 213 -20.35 29.23 -3.92
C TRP A 213 -19.41 29.96 -2.94
N TYR A 214 -18.12 29.66 -2.96
CA TYR A 214 -17.14 30.35 -2.10
C TYR A 214 -16.94 31.82 -2.50
N GLU A 215 -17.00 32.16 -3.79
CA GLU A 215 -16.99 33.55 -4.27
C GLU A 215 -18.20 34.35 -3.75
N GLU A 216 -19.41 33.81 -3.89
CA GLU A 216 -20.67 34.48 -3.53
C GLU A 216 -20.84 34.63 -2.01
N PHE A 217 -20.55 33.57 -1.24
CA PHE A 217 -20.83 33.54 0.20
C PHE A 217 -19.64 34.02 1.04
N PHE A 218 -18.40 33.75 0.64
CA PHE A 218 -17.20 34.03 1.43
C PHE A 218 -16.24 35.02 0.77
N GLY A 219 -16.51 35.46 -0.46
CA GLY A 219 -15.69 36.45 -1.15
C GLY A 219 -14.30 35.95 -1.54
N PHE A 220 -14.13 34.64 -1.66
CA PHE A 220 -12.92 34.06 -2.25
C PHE A 220 -12.78 34.51 -3.70
N GLN A 221 -11.56 34.50 -4.21
CA GLN A 221 -11.25 34.85 -5.59
C GLN A 221 -10.41 33.77 -6.22
N ARG A 222 -10.56 33.61 -7.54
CA ARG A 222 -9.74 32.69 -8.32
C ARG A 222 -8.25 32.99 -8.13
N PHE A 223 -7.49 31.95 -7.79
CA PHE A 223 -6.04 31.99 -7.68
C PHE A 223 -5.43 31.07 -8.73
N PHE A 224 -4.63 31.61 -9.65
CA PHE A 224 -4.02 30.83 -10.70
C PHE A 224 -2.87 29.96 -10.15
N ILE A 225 -2.94 28.66 -10.40
CA ILE A 225 -1.92 27.68 -10.02
C ILE A 225 -0.69 27.85 -10.92
N ASP A 226 -0.93 28.11 -12.21
CA ASP A 226 0.07 28.35 -13.25
C ASP A 226 -0.27 29.61 -14.08
N GLY A 227 0.76 30.25 -14.66
CA GLY A 227 0.61 31.44 -15.50
C GLY A 227 -0.01 31.17 -16.89
N ASN A 228 0.04 29.92 -17.37
CA ASN A 228 -0.59 29.48 -18.62
C ASN A 228 -1.86 28.64 -18.39
N GLU A 229 -2.37 28.61 -17.15
CA GLU A 229 -3.60 27.91 -16.80
C GLU A 229 -4.79 28.48 -17.57
N ASP A 230 -5.66 27.60 -18.07
CA ASP A 230 -6.90 28.03 -18.70
C ASP A 230 -7.84 28.64 -17.64
N VAL A 231 -8.40 29.81 -17.94
CA VAL A 231 -9.24 30.56 -17.00
C VAL A 231 -10.50 29.78 -16.64
N ASP A 232 -11.06 29.06 -17.60
CA ASP A 232 -12.30 28.31 -17.47
C ASP A 232 -12.03 26.85 -17.06
N GLU A 233 -11.02 26.19 -17.62
CA GLU A 233 -10.74 24.78 -17.33
C GLU A 233 -9.84 24.54 -16.11
N GLY A 234 -9.12 25.55 -15.64
CA GLY A 234 -8.13 25.41 -14.59
C GLY A 234 -6.90 24.62 -15.02
N PHE A 235 -6.15 24.10 -14.04
CA PHE A 235 -4.90 23.41 -14.26
C PHE A 235 -5.18 21.94 -14.56
N VAL A 236 -5.09 21.60 -15.84
CA VAL A 236 -5.41 20.27 -16.35
C VAL A 236 -4.13 19.46 -16.53
N ILE A 237 -4.08 18.30 -15.90
CA ILE A 237 -3.10 17.26 -16.16
C ILE A 237 -3.81 16.21 -17.02
N ASP A 238 -3.42 16.16 -18.29
CA ASP A 238 -3.86 15.18 -19.28
C ASP A 238 -2.61 14.55 -19.92
N GLN A 239 -2.02 13.58 -19.23
CA GLN A 239 -0.87 12.82 -19.72
C GLN A 239 -0.99 11.37 -19.28
N GLU A 240 -0.59 10.45 -20.17
CA GLU A 240 -0.47 9.01 -19.87
C GLU A 240 -1.79 8.35 -19.42
N GLY A 241 -2.95 8.96 -19.72
CA GLY A 241 -4.29 8.45 -19.38
C GLY A 241 -4.79 8.80 -17.98
N ILE A 242 -4.08 9.70 -17.30
CA ILE A 242 -4.49 10.29 -16.03
C ILE A 242 -5.06 11.68 -16.30
N GLY A 243 -6.35 11.81 -15.98
CA GLY A 243 -7.10 13.03 -16.21
C GLY A 243 -7.45 13.67 -14.89
N LEU A 244 -6.77 14.75 -14.53
CA LEU A 244 -7.03 15.51 -13.32
C LEU A 244 -7.17 16.99 -13.63
N ARG A 245 -8.13 17.63 -12.97
CA ARG A 245 -8.26 19.09 -12.94
C ARG A 245 -8.05 19.60 -11.53
N LEU A 246 -7.18 20.59 -11.42
CA LEU A 246 -6.96 21.36 -10.20
C LEU A 246 -7.39 22.82 -10.42
N THR A 247 -8.01 23.41 -9.41
CA THR A 247 -8.40 24.82 -9.43
C THR A 247 -8.21 25.39 -8.04
N ALA A 248 -7.58 26.55 -7.93
CA ALA A 248 -7.31 27.17 -6.63
C ALA A 248 -8.03 28.51 -6.47
N MET A 249 -8.31 28.85 -5.22
CA MET A 249 -8.87 30.14 -4.82
C MET A 249 -8.22 30.63 -3.53
N GLU A 250 -8.15 31.95 -3.38
CA GLU A 250 -7.61 32.62 -2.21
C GLU A 250 -8.60 33.65 -1.67
N TYR A 251 -8.56 33.86 -0.35
CA TYR A 251 -9.33 34.93 0.27
C TYR A 251 -8.55 36.26 0.26
N TRP A 252 -9.15 37.32 -0.27
CA TRP A 252 -8.53 38.64 -0.36
C TRP A 252 -9.21 39.69 0.52
N LYS A 253 -8.51 40.21 1.54
CA LYS A 253 -9.04 41.17 2.54
C LYS A 253 -9.38 42.56 2.00
N CYS A 254 -8.92 42.93 0.81
CA CYS A 254 -9.09 44.29 0.27
C CYS A 254 -10.38 44.48 -0.56
N SER A 255 -11.53 44.00 -0.05
CA SER A 255 -12.87 44.33 -0.56
C SER A 255 -13.47 45.60 0.07
N LYS A 256 -12.67 46.37 0.85
CA LYS A 256 -13.01 47.73 1.25
C LYS A 256 -13.07 48.63 0.02
N VAL A 257 -14.25 49.18 -0.23
CA VAL A 257 -14.56 50.23 -1.20
C VAL A 257 -13.42 51.27 -1.29
N GLY A 258 -12.68 51.27 -2.41
CA GLY A 258 -12.06 52.46 -3.00
C GLY A 258 -11.13 53.33 -2.16
N ILE A 259 -10.32 52.79 -1.23
CA ILE A 259 -9.26 53.57 -0.57
C ILE A 259 -7.96 52.77 -0.52
N THR A 260 -6.96 53.23 -1.29
CA THR A 260 -5.55 52.88 -1.11
C THR A 260 -5.09 53.42 0.24
N LEU A 261 -4.98 52.55 1.24
CA LEU A 261 -4.34 52.88 2.53
C LEU A 261 -2.92 52.27 2.55
N PRO A 262 -1.88 53.06 2.85
CA PRO A 262 -0.54 52.55 3.03
C PRO A 262 -0.44 51.83 4.39
N SER A 263 0.14 50.63 4.36
CA SER A 263 0.60 49.81 5.50
C SER A 263 -0.41 49.49 6.61
N LEU A 264 -1.06 48.33 6.51
CA LEU A 264 -1.37 47.48 7.67
C LEU A 264 -0.82 46.08 7.41
N ASP A 265 -0.33 45.45 8.48
CA ASP A 265 0.59 44.31 8.51
C ASP A 265 0.33 43.17 7.51
N LYS A 266 1.35 42.84 6.72
CA LYS A 266 1.46 41.65 5.84
C LYS A 266 1.56 40.31 6.63
N LYS A 267 1.14 40.25 7.89
CA LYS A 267 1.47 39.16 8.82
C LYS A 267 0.42 38.06 8.96
N GLU A 268 -0.77 38.20 8.39
CA GLU A 268 -1.77 37.13 8.49
C GLU A 268 -1.74 36.25 7.24
N PRO A 269 -1.59 34.92 7.39
CA PRO A 269 -1.50 34.02 6.26
C PRO A 269 -2.82 33.94 5.50
N ASP A 270 -2.73 34.05 4.18
CA ASP A 270 -3.88 33.94 3.28
C ASP A 270 -4.32 32.47 3.19
N CYS A 271 -5.60 32.21 3.47
CA CYS A 271 -6.16 30.87 3.34
C CYS A 271 -6.41 30.55 1.86
N LYS A 272 -5.78 29.49 1.34
CA LYS A 272 -5.98 29.02 -0.03
C LYS A 272 -6.75 27.70 -0.05
N PHE A 273 -7.72 27.59 -0.95
CA PHE A 273 -8.45 26.36 -1.21
C PHE A 273 -8.11 25.83 -2.60
N VAL A 274 -7.83 24.53 -2.67
CA VAL A 274 -7.59 23.81 -3.92
C VAL A 274 -8.73 22.83 -4.11
N ILE A 275 -9.28 22.76 -5.31
CA ILE A 275 -10.35 21.85 -5.71
C ILE A 275 -9.76 20.89 -6.73
N ALA A 276 -9.85 19.60 -6.44
CA ALA A 276 -9.38 18.52 -7.29
C ALA A 276 -10.58 17.69 -7.78
N GLU A 277 -10.70 17.52 -9.10
CA GLU A 277 -11.70 16.65 -9.73
C GLU A 277 -11.08 15.82 -10.87
N SER A 278 -11.59 14.62 -11.08
CA SER A 278 -11.17 13.76 -12.21
C SER A 278 -11.75 14.26 -13.53
N LEU A 279 -11.00 14.13 -14.63
CA LEU A 279 -11.49 14.44 -15.97
C LEU A 279 -12.40 13.32 -16.50
N PRO A 280 -13.38 13.66 -17.37
CA PRO A 280 -14.16 12.65 -18.10
C PRO A 280 -13.25 11.90 -19.09
N GLU A 281 -13.58 10.64 -19.40
CA GLU A 281 -12.94 9.82 -20.45
C GLU A 281 -11.53 9.26 -20.14
N GLN A 282 -10.99 9.53 -18.95
CA GLN A 282 -9.71 8.98 -18.48
C GLN A 282 -9.91 7.96 -17.34
N GLY A 283 -8.87 7.15 -17.07
CA GLY A 283 -8.90 6.10 -16.05
C GLY A 283 -9.22 6.63 -14.64
N SER A 284 -9.62 5.74 -13.72
CA SER A 284 -9.83 6.11 -12.32
C SER A 284 -8.54 6.63 -11.71
N ASN A 285 -8.58 7.78 -11.04
CA ASN A 285 -7.42 8.37 -10.36
C ASN A 285 -7.62 8.45 -8.83
N GLN A 286 -6.67 9.03 -8.10
CA GLN A 286 -6.76 9.11 -6.64
C GLN A 286 -7.92 9.96 -6.09
N VAL A 287 -8.48 10.89 -6.88
CA VAL A 287 -9.70 11.61 -6.50
C VAL A 287 -10.88 10.66 -6.56
N ASP A 288 -10.95 9.79 -7.57
CA ASP A 288 -11.97 8.74 -7.64
C ASP A 288 -11.80 7.73 -6.50
N THR A 289 -10.57 7.30 -6.18
CA THR A 289 -10.28 6.44 -5.02
C THR A 289 -10.67 7.10 -3.69
N PHE A 290 -10.39 8.40 -3.53
CA PHE A 290 -10.84 9.16 -2.37
C PHE A 290 -12.36 9.13 -2.27
N LEU A 291 -13.07 9.46 -3.35
CA LEU A 291 -14.54 9.52 -3.36
C LEU A 291 -15.17 8.16 -3.08
N GLU A 292 -14.56 7.07 -3.54
CA GLU A 292 -14.99 5.71 -3.27
C GLU A 292 -14.80 5.33 -1.79
N LYS A 293 -13.58 5.50 -1.25
CA LYS A 293 -13.25 5.15 0.14
C LYS A 293 -13.97 6.06 1.14
N HIS A 294 -13.99 7.36 0.87
CA HIS A 294 -14.62 8.37 1.72
C HIS A 294 -16.15 8.40 1.57
N LYS A 295 -16.69 7.88 0.45
CA LYS A 295 -18.14 7.82 0.13
C LYS A 295 -18.83 9.19 0.00
N SER A 296 -18.06 10.27 -0.07
CA SER A 296 -18.53 11.66 -0.14
C SER A 296 -17.42 12.56 -0.68
N PRO A 297 -17.73 13.71 -1.30
CA PRO A 297 -16.76 14.80 -1.44
C PRO A 297 -16.27 15.25 -0.06
N GLY A 298 -15.01 15.70 0.03
CA GLY A 298 -14.40 16.08 1.30
C GLY A 298 -13.00 16.65 1.19
N ILE A 299 -12.36 16.89 2.34
CA ILE A 299 -10.98 17.37 2.43
C ILE A 299 -10.03 16.19 2.26
N GLN A 300 -9.18 16.24 1.24
CA GLN A 300 -8.18 15.21 0.95
C GLN A 300 -6.88 15.46 1.70
N HIS A 301 -6.40 16.70 1.70
CA HIS A 301 -5.19 17.05 2.45
C HIS A 301 -5.17 18.51 2.90
N ILE A 302 -4.30 18.76 3.86
CA ILE A 302 -4.02 20.10 4.40
C ILE A 302 -2.51 20.33 4.37
N GLY A 303 -2.10 21.45 3.77
CA GLY A 303 -0.71 21.90 3.76
C GLY A 303 -0.33 22.57 5.07
N LEU A 304 0.78 22.16 5.66
CA LEU A 304 1.42 22.73 6.83
C LEU A 304 2.66 23.49 6.40
N TYR A 305 2.62 24.82 6.57
CA TYR A 305 3.76 25.66 6.24
C TYR A 305 4.88 25.49 7.27
N THR A 306 6.11 25.33 6.79
CA THR A 306 7.33 25.32 7.59
C THR A 306 8.41 26.20 6.98
N GLU A 307 9.27 26.76 7.83
CA GLU A 307 10.43 27.56 7.42
C GLU A 307 11.69 26.73 7.13
N ASP A 308 11.70 25.46 7.56
CA ASP A 308 12.76 24.48 7.31
C ASP A 308 12.15 23.09 7.13
N ILE A 309 11.80 22.76 5.90
CA ILE A 309 11.15 21.51 5.54
C ILE A 309 12.06 20.30 5.75
N VAL A 310 13.38 20.46 5.60
CA VAL A 310 14.34 19.35 5.74
C VAL A 310 14.40 18.93 7.21
N SER A 311 14.63 19.87 8.13
CA SER A 311 14.59 19.59 9.57
C SER A 311 13.22 19.07 10.01
N THR A 312 12.15 19.70 9.52
CA THR A 312 10.77 19.31 9.88
C THR A 312 10.45 17.88 9.44
N ALA A 313 10.76 17.53 8.18
CA ALA A 313 10.51 16.19 7.65
C ALA A 313 11.38 15.14 8.35
N HIS A 314 12.64 15.48 8.66
CA HIS A 314 13.52 14.62 9.44
C HIS A 314 12.96 14.30 10.83
N ALA A 315 12.60 15.32 11.61
CA ALA A 315 12.05 15.17 12.95
C ALA A 315 10.73 14.37 12.96
N MET A 316 9.87 14.58 11.94
CA MET A 316 8.63 13.82 11.77
C MET A 316 8.91 12.36 11.37
N ALA A 317 9.88 12.11 10.48
CA ALA A 317 10.26 10.76 10.06
C ALA A 317 10.84 9.94 11.23
N GLU A 318 11.72 10.53 12.05
CA GLU A 318 12.25 9.91 13.27
C GLU A 318 11.14 9.57 14.27
N ALA A 319 10.10 10.41 14.34
CA ALA A 319 8.94 10.17 15.17
C ALA A 319 7.95 9.14 14.57
N GLY A 320 8.23 8.60 13.38
CA GLY A 320 7.47 7.52 12.75
C GLY A 320 6.42 7.99 11.72
N VAL A 321 6.47 9.24 11.25
CA VAL A 321 5.68 9.68 10.09
C VAL A 321 6.23 9.02 8.83
N GLN A 322 5.34 8.44 8.02
CA GLN A 322 5.70 7.90 6.71
C GLN A 322 5.38 8.95 5.63
N PHE A 323 6.37 9.23 4.79
CA PHE A 323 6.22 10.11 3.63
C PHE A 323 6.10 9.29 2.34
N PHE A 324 5.48 9.88 1.33
CA PHE A 324 5.63 9.42 -0.04
C PHE A 324 7.02 9.81 -0.55
N SER A 325 7.68 8.89 -1.26
CA SER A 325 8.99 9.13 -1.85
C SER A 325 8.91 8.98 -3.37
N PRO A 326 9.31 9.98 -4.17
CA PRO A 326 9.43 9.82 -5.61
C PRO A 326 10.55 8.83 -5.97
N PRO A 327 10.56 8.26 -7.19
CA PRO A 327 11.66 7.44 -7.67
C PRO A 327 12.96 8.21 -7.56
N HIS A 328 14.03 7.49 -7.23
CA HIS A 328 15.37 8.08 -7.13
C HIS A 328 15.78 8.83 -8.41
N ALA A 329 15.28 8.37 -9.58
CA ALA A 329 15.45 9.02 -10.87
C ALA A 329 15.02 10.51 -10.90
N TYR A 330 14.10 10.93 -10.03
CA TYR A 330 13.72 12.33 -9.87
C TYR A 330 14.92 13.19 -9.45
N TYR A 331 15.71 12.72 -8.48
CA TYR A 331 16.85 13.45 -7.90
C TYR A 331 18.12 13.35 -8.75
N THR A 332 18.26 12.28 -9.53
CA THR A 332 19.44 12.04 -10.38
C THR A 332 19.30 12.56 -11.82
N LYS A 333 18.09 12.95 -12.24
CA LYS A 333 17.88 13.54 -13.56
C LYS A 333 18.67 14.85 -13.66
N VAL A 334 19.65 14.89 -14.58
CA VAL A 334 20.62 16.02 -14.74
C VAL A 334 19.98 17.40 -14.60
N GLY A 335 18.85 17.66 -15.27
CA GLY A 335 18.18 18.96 -15.18
C GLY A 335 17.56 19.27 -13.81
N LYS A 336 17.00 18.26 -13.13
CA LYS A 336 16.39 18.43 -11.80
C LYS A 336 17.45 18.46 -10.70
N GLN A 337 18.52 17.70 -10.86
CA GLN A 337 19.68 17.74 -9.96
C GLN A 337 20.31 19.14 -9.95
N GLN A 338 20.54 19.72 -11.13
CA GLN A 338 21.04 21.10 -11.26
C GLN A 338 20.09 22.11 -10.59
N GLU A 339 18.78 21.97 -10.78
CA GLU A 339 17.78 22.84 -10.16
C GLU A 339 17.84 22.78 -8.62
N ILE A 340 18.04 21.59 -8.05
CA ILE A 340 18.16 21.38 -6.61
C ILE A 340 19.45 22.01 -6.07
N GLU A 341 20.58 21.75 -6.72
CA GLU A 341 21.88 22.28 -6.34
C GLU A 341 21.92 23.83 -6.46
N GLU A 342 21.30 24.38 -7.50
CA GLU A 342 21.17 25.84 -7.69
C GLU A 342 20.27 26.51 -6.66
N ALA A 343 19.28 25.79 -6.12
CA ALA A 343 18.47 26.25 -4.99
C ALA A 343 19.22 26.18 -3.65
N GLY A 344 20.44 25.63 -3.64
CA GLY A 344 21.29 25.51 -2.45
C GLY A 344 21.00 24.26 -1.60
N HIS A 345 20.28 23.29 -2.15
CA HIS A 345 19.94 22.04 -1.48
C HIS A 345 20.80 20.88 -1.97
N ASN A 346 20.92 19.84 -1.14
CA ASN A 346 21.60 18.61 -1.50
C ASN A 346 20.56 17.58 -2.02
N PRO A 347 20.70 17.06 -3.26
CA PRO A 347 19.75 16.09 -3.82
C PRO A 347 19.56 14.84 -2.97
N GLN A 348 20.63 14.31 -2.36
CA GLN A 348 20.57 13.13 -1.50
C GLN A 348 19.79 13.43 -0.20
N MET A 349 19.96 14.61 0.40
CA MET A 349 19.15 14.99 1.57
C MET A 349 17.67 15.12 1.25
N LEU A 350 17.31 15.69 0.09
CA LEU A 350 15.91 15.76 -0.33
C LEU A 350 15.35 14.36 -0.60
N ALA A 351 16.16 13.48 -1.24
CA ALA A 351 15.79 12.10 -1.52
C ALA A 351 15.48 11.27 -0.27
N GLN A 352 16.27 11.46 0.80
CA GLN A 352 16.10 10.75 2.06
C GLN A 352 14.68 10.89 2.64
N HIS A 353 14.07 12.06 2.49
CA HIS A 353 12.74 12.37 3.03
C HIS A 353 11.66 12.51 1.95
N GLY A 354 11.99 12.28 0.67
CA GLY A 354 11.04 12.38 -0.43
C GLY A 354 10.60 13.81 -0.76
N ILE A 355 11.44 14.81 -0.47
CA ILE A 355 11.13 16.23 -0.65
C ILE A 355 11.25 16.62 -2.13
N LEU A 356 10.15 17.11 -2.70
CA LEU A 356 10.07 17.61 -4.06
C LEU A 356 10.46 19.10 -4.11
N LEU A 357 11.15 19.50 -5.17
CA LEU A 357 11.57 20.88 -5.43
C LEU A 357 11.10 21.35 -6.81
N ASP A 358 10.41 22.49 -6.81
CA ASP A 358 10.01 23.18 -8.03
C ASP A 358 10.45 24.64 -8.01
N THR A 359 11.12 25.08 -9.07
CA THR A 359 11.50 26.47 -9.28
C THR A 359 10.42 27.21 -10.05
N ASP A 360 10.06 28.39 -9.56
CA ASP A 360 9.10 29.26 -10.22
C ASP A 360 9.77 29.83 -11.49
N LEU A 361 9.44 29.29 -12.66
CA LEU A 361 10.11 29.57 -13.95
C LEU A 361 9.89 31.01 -14.47
N HIS A 362 9.03 31.80 -13.82
CA HIS A 362 8.76 33.17 -14.24
C HIS A 362 9.76 34.18 -13.66
N GLN A 363 10.99 34.14 -14.18
CA GLN A 363 11.87 35.31 -14.13
C GLN A 363 11.33 36.37 -15.09
N ASP A 364 11.04 37.56 -14.57
CA ASP A 364 10.83 38.75 -15.39
C ASP A 364 12.15 39.03 -16.16
N PRO A 365 12.18 38.95 -17.50
CA PRO A 365 13.41 39.05 -18.29
C PRO A 365 14.10 40.41 -18.18
N SER A 366 13.48 41.39 -17.51
CA SER A 366 14.05 42.70 -17.20
C SER A 366 15.04 42.70 -16.01
N SER A 367 15.17 41.59 -15.27
CA SER A 367 15.95 41.50 -14.02
C SER A 367 17.25 40.67 -14.11
N GLN A 368 17.94 40.70 -15.25
CA GLN A 368 19.20 39.97 -15.51
C GLN A 368 20.45 40.50 -14.75
N THR A 369 20.29 41.18 -13.61
CA THR A 369 21.43 41.68 -12.82
C THR A 369 21.47 41.21 -11.36
N ALA A 370 20.63 40.27 -10.94
CA ALA A 370 20.69 39.72 -9.60
C ALA A 370 21.54 38.44 -9.56
N SER A 371 22.47 38.36 -8.62
CA SER A 371 23.30 37.17 -8.35
C SER A 371 22.45 35.92 -8.08
N SER A 372 23.08 34.75 -8.15
CA SER A 372 22.51 33.40 -7.91
C SER A 372 21.74 33.18 -6.60
N LYS A 373 21.50 34.21 -5.79
CA LYS A 373 20.88 34.13 -4.45
C LYS A 373 19.37 34.45 -4.39
N ASN A 374 18.71 34.73 -5.51
CA ASN A 374 17.30 35.18 -5.52
C ASN A 374 16.37 34.34 -6.43
N LYS A 375 16.63 33.03 -6.60
CA LYS A 375 15.68 32.15 -7.28
C LYS A 375 14.51 31.83 -6.35
N ARG A 376 13.28 31.92 -6.87
CA ARG A 376 12.06 31.56 -6.15
C ARG A 376 11.80 30.08 -6.34
N TYR A 377 11.59 29.35 -5.27
CA TYR A 377 11.31 27.91 -5.32
C TYR A 377 10.35 27.48 -4.23
N LEU A 378 9.81 26.28 -4.42
CA LEU A 378 8.85 25.62 -3.55
C LEU A 378 9.34 24.22 -3.21
N LEU A 379 9.33 23.89 -1.93
CA LEU A 379 9.60 22.54 -1.44
C LEU A 379 8.33 21.93 -0.87
N GLN A 380 8.05 20.67 -1.22
CA GLN A 380 6.85 19.95 -0.77
C GLN A 380 7.18 18.50 -0.43
N VAL A 381 6.54 17.97 0.60
CA VAL A 381 6.53 16.53 0.88
C VAL A 381 5.18 16.12 1.46
N PHE A 382 4.71 14.94 1.07
CA PHE A 382 3.37 14.45 1.40
C PHE A 382 3.47 13.26 2.33
N THR A 383 2.66 13.23 3.39
CA THR A 383 2.57 12.05 4.26
C THR A 383 1.71 10.98 3.61
N LYS A 384 1.90 9.73 4.02
CA LYS A 384 0.86 8.71 3.82
C LYS A 384 -0.42 9.08 4.58
N PRO A 385 -1.58 8.46 4.24
CA PRO A 385 -2.84 8.69 4.95
C PRO A 385 -2.72 8.49 6.46
N ILE A 386 -3.39 9.34 7.22
CA ILE A 386 -3.38 9.34 8.70
C ILE A 386 -4.52 8.49 9.27
N PHE A 387 -5.61 8.36 8.51
CA PHE A 387 -6.75 7.51 8.86
C PHE A 387 -6.55 6.08 8.37
N ALA A 388 -7.40 5.17 8.85
CA ALA A 388 -7.38 3.77 8.42
C ALA A 388 -7.76 3.62 6.95
N GLU A 389 -8.70 4.45 6.47
CA GLU A 389 -9.04 4.57 5.06
C GLU A 389 -8.07 5.54 4.37
N ASP A 390 -7.58 5.18 3.18
CA ASP A 390 -6.67 6.00 2.37
C ASP A 390 -7.38 7.24 1.80
N THR A 391 -7.68 8.21 2.66
CA THR A 391 -8.51 9.37 2.37
C THR A 391 -7.81 10.68 2.72
N PHE A 392 -7.45 10.87 3.98
CA PHE A 392 -6.86 12.12 4.48
C PHE A 392 -5.37 11.99 4.80
N PHE A 393 -4.56 12.91 4.28
CA PHE A 393 -3.13 13.04 4.58
C PHE A 393 -2.72 14.50 4.81
N LEU A 394 -1.48 14.72 5.25
CA LEU A 394 -0.90 16.04 5.44
C LEU A 394 0.21 16.29 4.42
N GLU A 395 0.44 17.56 4.11
CA GLU A 395 1.56 18.02 3.31
C GLU A 395 2.42 18.96 4.14
N LEU A 396 3.74 18.86 4.04
CA LEU A 396 4.66 19.91 4.48
C LEU A 396 5.06 20.74 3.27
N ILE A 397 5.03 22.06 3.43
CA ILE A 397 5.34 23.00 2.36
C ILE A 397 6.24 24.14 2.87
N GLU A 398 7.29 24.44 2.12
CA GLU A 398 8.18 25.59 2.37
C GLU A 398 8.26 26.45 1.11
N ARG A 399 7.90 27.73 1.25
CA ARG A 399 7.87 28.70 0.15
C ARG A 399 9.04 29.65 0.25
N ARG A 400 9.95 29.62 -0.74
CA ARG A 400 11.05 30.58 -0.86
C ARG A 400 10.75 31.59 -1.96
N GLY A 401 9.79 32.46 -1.67
CA GLY A 401 9.32 33.50 -2.60
C GLY A 401 8.37 33.02 -3.70
N ALA A 402 8.15 31.71 -3.84
CA ALA A 402 7.16 31.13 -4.74
C ALA A 402 5.72 31.34 -4.20
N LYS A 403 4.80 31.72 -5.09
CA LYS A 403 3.38 31.94 -4.75
C LYS A 403 2.44 30.82 -5.21
N GLY A 404 2.80 30.09 -6.28
CA GLY A 404 2.01 28.99 -6.85
C GLY A 404 2.14 27.66 -6.09
N PHE A 405 1.59 26.57 -6.61
CA PHE A 405 1.56 25.26 -5.91
C PHE A 405 2.62 24.25 -6.40
N GLY A 406 3.54 24.68 -7.26
CA GLY A 406 4.61 23.81 -7.79
C GLY A 406 4.07 22.79 -8.79
N GLU A 407 3.79 23.23 -10.02
CA GLU A 407 3.32 22.36 -11.10
C GLU A 407 4.18 21.10 -11.27
N GLY A 408 5.50 21.25 -11.25
CA GLY A 408 6.44 20.15 -11.40
C GLY A 408 6.35 19.17 -10.25
N ASN A 409 6.15 19.66 -9.02
CA ASN A 409 5.95 18.84 -7.83
C ASN A 409 4.63 18.07 -7.90
N ILE A 410 3.54 18.73 -8.33
CA ILE A 410 2.25 18.08 -8.56
C ILE A 410 2.43 16.99 -9.64
N LYS A 411 2.97 17.30 -10.82
CA LYS A 411 3.20 16.26 -11.85
C LYS A 411 4.08 15.10 -11.34
N ALA A 412 5.10 15.38 -10.52
CA ALA A 412 5.98 14.36 -9.96
C ALA A 412 5.28 13.46 -8.94
N LEU A 413 4.53 14.03 -7.99
CA LEU A 413 3.77 13.31 -6.96
C LEU A 413 2.73 12.37 -7.59
N TRP A 414 2.02 12.85 -8.61
CA TRP A 414 0.90 12.12 -9.18
C TRP A 414 1.34 10.97 -10.10
N ARG A 415 2.59 10.98 -10.58
CA ARG A 415 3.22 9.79 -11.19
C ARG A 415 3.51 8.67 -10.18
N LEU A 416 3.44 8.94 -8.87
CA LEU A 416 3.76 7.98 -7.80
C LEU A 416 2.55 7.20 -7.32
N THR A 417 1.39 7.85 -7.26
CA THR A 417 0.17 7.29 -6.68
C THR A 417 -0.51 6.27 -7.58
N ASP A 418 -0.16 6.23 -8.88
CA ASP A 418 -0.87 5.40 -9.88
C ASP A 418 0.02 4.35 -10.57
N ARG A 419 1.21 4.06 -10.04
CA ARG A 419 2.00 2.92 -10.51
C ARG A 419 1.70 1.70 -9.66
N SER A 420 1.24 0.62 -10.29
CA SER A 420 1.50 -0.73 -9.78
C SER A 420 3.01 -0.85 -9.62
N ARG A 421 3.48 -0.87 -8.37
CA ARG A 421 4.92 -0.90 -8.09
C ARG A 421 5.46 -2.26 -8.49
N GLN A 422 6.25 -2.32 -9.57
CA GLN A 422 6.99 -3.52 -9.96
C GLN A 422 8.43 -3.41 -9.43
N LEU A 423 8.83 -4.35 -8.58
CA LEU A 423 10.19 -4.44 -8.06
C LEU A 423 10.89 -5.64 -8.67
N ALA A 424 11.99 -5.41 -9.38
CA ALA A 424 12.86 -6.48 -9.86
C ALA A 424 13.96 -6.77 -8.82
N VAL A 425 14.02 -8.02 -8.36
CA VAL A 425 15.05 -8.51 -7.42
C VAL A 425 15.88 -9.57 -8.13
N ARG A 426 17.20 -9.39 -8.12
CA ARG A 426 18.15 -10.25 -8.85
C ARG A 426 19.22 -10.81 -7.92
N LYS A 427 19.53 -12.10 -8.08
CA LYS A 427 20.73 -12.74 -7.53
C LYS A 427 21.25 -13.74 -8.56
N GLY A 428 22.46 -13.52 -9.08
CA GLY A 428 22.97 -14.26 -10.24
C GLY A 428 22.11 -14.03 -11.49
N ALA A 429 21.71 -15.12 -12.15
CA ALA A 429 20.75 -15.16 -13.25
C ALA A 429 19.29 -15.30 -12.78
N ALA A 430 19.04 -15.62 -11.50
CA ALA A 430 17.68 -15.67 -10.95
C ALA A 430 17.14 -14.24 -10.75
N VAL A 431 15.99 -13.96 -11.37
CA VAL A 431 15.30 -12.66 -11.27
C VAL A 431 13.84 -12.88 -10.92
N PHE A 432 13.39 -12.24 -9.83
CA PHE A 432 11.98 -12.15 -9.46
C PHE A 432 11.47 -10.74 -9.78
N ILE A 433 10.30 -10.65 -10.41
CA ILE A 433 9.54 -9.40 -10.50
C ILE A 433 8.39 -9.50 -9.51
N VAL A 434 8.36 -8.60 -8.53
CA VAL A 434 7.31 -8.51 -7.51
C VAL A 434 6.38 -7.37 -7.89
N ASN A 435 5.13 -7.71 -8.19
CA ASN A 435 4.09 -6.74 -8.53
C ASN A 435 3.27 -6.43 -7.26
N GLU A 436 3.32 -5.19 -6.80
CA GLU A 436 2.45 -4.73 -5.71
C GLU A 436 1.00 -4.61 -6.22
N ARG A 437 0.09 -5.36 -5.60
CA ARG A 437 -1.34 -5.23 -5.88
C ARG A 437 -1.83 -3.89 -5.32
N ALA A 438 -2.54 -3.11 -6.13
CA ALA A 438 -3.33 -2.01 -5.60
C ALA A 438 -4.35 -2.60 -4.61
N ASN A 439 -4.49 -2.02 -3.42
CA ASN A 439 -5.43 -2.48 -2.40
C ASN A 439 -6.87 -2.32 -2.92
N GLU A 440 -7.42 -3.36 -3.53
CA GLU A 440 -8.85 -3.47 -3.88
C GLU A 440 -9.62 -4.07 -2.70
N SER A 441 -9.93 -3.25 -1.71
CA SER A 441 -10.96 -3.58 -0.72
C SER A 441 -12.36 -3.32 -1.31
N SER A 442 -12.71 -4.06 -2.37
CA SER A 442 -14.05 -4.06 -2.96
C SER A 442 -14.40 -5.39 -3.64
N VAL A 443 -14.55 -6.47 -2.87
CA VAL A 443 -15.25 -7.67 -3.37
C VAL A 443 -16.75 -7.41 -3.31
N SER A 444 -17.37 -7.21 -4.46
CA SER A 444 -18.83 -7.30 -4.59
C SER A 444 -19.27 -8.73 -4.26
N LEU A 445 -20.18 -8.87 -3.29
CA LEU A 445 -20.97 -10.08 -3.07
C LEU A 445 -21.75 -10.37 -4.35
N ASN A 446 -21.22 -11.22 -5.23
CA ASN A 446 -21.96 -12.13 -6.14
C ASN A 446 -20.94 -12.92 -6.96
N GLY A 447 -20.68 -14.16 -6.52
CA GLY A 447 -19.75 -15.08 -7.18
C GLY A 447 -20.28 -15.62 -8.51
N GLU A 448 -20.11 -14.85 -9.59
CA GLU A 448 -20.12 -15.37 -10.97
C GLU A 448 -18.86 -14.91 -11.71
N LEU A 449 -17.94 -15.84 -11.96
CA LEU A 449 -16.86 -15.68 -12.93
C LEU A 449 -17.47 -15.67 -14.34
N ARG A 450 -17.70 -14.47 -14.90
CA ARG A 450 -17.98 -14.31 -16.32
C ARG A 450 -16.70 -13.95 -17.06
N TYR A 451 -16.18 -14.89 -17.85
CA TYR A 451 -15.31 -14.54 -18.97
C TYR A 451 -16.19 -13.92 -20.07
N SER A 452 -16.29 -12.60 -20.13
CA SER A 452 -16.83 -11.93 -21.32
C SER A 452 -15.68 -11.63 -22.29
N ALA A 453 -15.72 -12.27 -23.46
CA ALA A 453 -14.75 -12.08 -24.54
C ALA A 453 -14.93 -10.77 -25.33
N ASP A 454 -15.77 -9.83 -24.87
CA ASP A 454 -16.09 -8.59 -25.59
C ASP A 454 -16.13 -7.38 -24.65
N SER A 455 -14.95 -6.90 -24.25
CA SER A 455 -14.77 -5.53 -23.75
C SER A 455 -13.48 -4.97 -24.34
N HIS A 456 -13.64 -4.27 -25.46
CA HIS A 456 -12.59 -3.43 -26.01
C HIS A 456 -12.22 -2.33 -24.99
N GLN A 457 -10.92 -2.27 -24.66
CA GLN A 457 -10.20 -1.10 -24.16
C GLN A 457 -10.55 -0.56 -22.75
N ASP A 458 -10.16 -1.28 -21.70
CA ASP A 458 -9.66 -0.65 -20.47
C ASP A 458 -8.14 -0.89 -20.41
N HIS A 459 -7.34 0.14 -20.70
CA HIS A 459 -5.88 0.06 -20.82
C HIS A 459 -5.12 0.52 -19.55
N HIS A 460 -5.80 0.83 -18.43
CA HIS A 460 -5.25 1.71 -17.39
C HIS A 460 -4.69 1.07 -16.11
N THR A 461 -4.43 -0.24 -16.07
CA THR A 461 -3.67 -0.88 -14.97
C THR A 461 -2.79 -2.03 -15.49
N LYS A 462 -1.92 -1.73 -16.46
CA LYS A 462 -1.04 -2.76 -17.05
C LYS A 462 0.31 -2.81 -16.33
N CYS A 463 0.54 -3.87 -15.56
CA CYS A 463 1.89 -4.33 -15.23
C CYS A 463 2.68 -4.50 -16.54
N LEU A 464 3.87 -3.90 -16.63
CA LEU A 464 4.74 -4.11 -17.79
C LEU A 464 5.25 -5.55 -17.77
N TYR A 465 5.29 -6.17 -18.94
CA TYR A 465 5.72 -7.58 -19.14
C TYR A 465 4.88 -8.62 -18.39
N ASP A 466 3.70 -8.25 -17.91
CA ASP A 466 2.75 -9.15 -17.26
C ASP A 466 1.31 -8.82 -17.69
N VAL A 467 0.38 -9.66 -17.27
CA VAL A 467 -1.04 -9.31 -17.21
C VAL A 467 -1.37 -8.91 -15.78
N SER A 468 -2.46 -8.18 -15.55
CA SER A 468 -2.96 -7.91 -14.21
C SER A 468 -4.25 -8.72 -13.96
N PRO A 469 -4.17 -9.99 -13.55
CA PRO A 469 -5.36 -10.75 -13.19
C PRO A 469 -5.71 -10.48 -11.73
N HIS A 470 -7.01 -10.34 -11.43
CA HIS A 470 -7.47 -10.31 -10.05
C HIS A 470 -7.30 -11.71 -9.42
N TYR A 471 -6.27 -11.87 -8.60
CA TYR A 471 -6.06 -13.07 -7.77
C TYR A 471 -6.57 -12.82 -6.36
N SER A 472 -7.28 -13.80 -5.78
CA SER A 472 -7.81 -13.70 -4.42
C SER A 472 -6.74 -13.76 -3.33
N VAL A 473 -5.55 -14.26 -3.64
CA VAL A 473 -4.43 -14.46 -2.72
C VAL A 473 -3.13 -14.00 -3.38
N ASP A 474 -2.09 -13.70 -2.58
CA ASP A 474 -0.75 -13.50 -3.12
C ASP A 474 -0.28 -14.79 -3.80
N THR A 475 0.33 -14.66 -4.98
CA THR A 475 0.72 -15.82 -5.78
C THR A 475 1.81 -15.51 -6.79
N VAL A 476 2.52 -16.55 -7.22
CA VAL A 476 3.38 -16.51 -8.40
C VAL A 476 2.53 -16.76 -9.64
N SER A 477 2.48 -15.77 -10.53
CA SER A 477 1.55 -15.72 -11.67
C SER A 477 2.20 -15.90 -13.04
N ASN A 478 3.52 -15.73 -13.17
CA ASN A 478 4.17 -15.61 -14.47
C ASN A 478 5.56 -16.23 -14.47
N VAL A 479 5.87 -17.00 -15.51
CA VAL A 479 7.22 -17.52 -15.79
C VAL A 479 7.69 -16.94 -17.13
N CYS A 480 8.80 -16.21 -17.10
CA CYS A 480 9.32 -15.53 -18.28
C CYS A 480 10.39 -16.39 -18.99
N PHE A 481 10.29 -16.51 -20.31
CA PHE A 481 11.25 -17.17 -21.17
C PHE A 481 11.88 -16.15 -22.12
N GLU A 482 13.20 -16.07 -22.12
CA GLU A 482 13.92 -15.30 -23.12
C GLU A 482 13.95 -16.08 -24.46
N VAL A 483 13.63 -15.40 -25.55
CA VAL A 483 13.57 -15.99 -26.90
C VAL A 483 14.30 -15.10 -27.89
N GLU A 484 14.87 -15.72 -28.94
CA GLU A 484 15.53 -14.98 -30.02
C GLU A 484 14.57 -14.11 -30.84
N ASP A 485 13.31 -14.54 -30.99
CA ASP A 485 12.31 -13.86 -31.81
C ASP A 485 10.89 -14.17 -31.31
N VAL A 486 10.28 -13.20 -30.64
CA VAL A 486 8.90 -13.30 -30.12
C VAL A 486 7.88 -13.40 -31.25
N GLU A 487 8.08 -12.69 -32.37
CA GLU A 487 7.17 -12.69 -33.53
C GLU A 487 7.10 -14.07 -34.20
N ARG A 488 8.27 -14.71 -34.37
CA ARG A 488 8.37 -16.08 -34.89
C ARG A 488 7.73 -17.08 -33.94
N SER A 489 8.02 -16.97 -32.64
CA SER A 489 7.48 -17.84 -31.61
C SER A 489 5.95 -17.71 -31.54
N PHE A 490 5.44 -16.48 -31.58
CA PHE A 490 4.01 -16.19 -31.65
C PHE A 490 3.36 -16.87 -32.84
N LYS A 491 3.88 -16.70 -34.05
CA LYS A 491 3.32 -17.34 -35.26
C LYS A 491 3.30 -18.87 -35.16
N ALA A 492 4.38 -19.48 -34.67
CA ALA A 492 4.47 -20.92 -34.51
C ALA A 492 3.44 -21.44 -33.49
N LEU A 493 3.35 -20.80 -32.32
CA LEU A 493 2.42 -21.17 -31.26
C LEU A 493 0.96 -20.90 -31.62
N SER A 494 0.67 -19.80 -32.32
CA SER A 494 -0.67 -19.49 -32.82
C SER A 494 -1.14 -20.52 -33.85
N HIS A 495 -0.26 -21.01 -34.73
CA HIS A 495 -0.60 -22.09 -35.66
C HIS A 495 -0.91 -23.42 -34.96
N LEU A 496 -0.32 -23.68 -33.79
CA LEU A 496 -0.63 -24.83 -32.94
C LEU A 496 -1.90 -24.61 -32.08
N GLY A 497 -2.52 -23.41 -32.13
CA GLY A 497 -3.72 -23.09 -31.36
C GLY A 497 -3.46 -22.61 -29.92
N CYS A 498 -2.26 -22.10 -29.63
CA CYS A 498 -1.94 -21.55 -28.32
C CYS A 498 -2.67 -20.21 -28.07
N ASN A 499 -3.16 -20.00 -26.84
CA ASN A 499 -3.90 -18.80 -26.46
C ASN A 499 -2.95 -17.72 -25.92
N PHE A 500 -2.96 -16.54 -26.56
CA PHE A 500 -2.20 -15.38 -26.13
C PHE A 500 -3.08 -14.39 -25.38
N LEU A 501 -2.61 -13.93 -24.22
CA LEU A 501 -3.21 -12.84 -23.47
C LEU A 501 -2.72 -11.48 -23.98
N VAL A 502 -1.46 -11.41 -24.41
CA VAL A 502 -0.84 -10.22 -24.98
C VAL A 502 -0.13 -10.60 -26.29
N PRO A 503 -0.55 -10.06 -27.45
CA PRO A 503 0.16 -10.28 -28.71
C PRO A 503 1.56 -9.64 -28.68
N PRO A 504 2.45 -9.94 -29.64
CA PRO A 504 3.78 -9.34 -29.72
C PRO A 504 3.70 -7.81 -29.58
N THR A 505 4.28 -7.31 -28.50
CA THR A 505 4.23 -5.91 -28.08
C THR A 505 5.64 -5.43 -27.85
N THR A 506 5.97 -4.29 -28.43
CA THR A 506 7.32 -3.71 -28.35
C THR A 506 7.34 -2.56 -27.36
N VAL A 507 8.34 -2.56 -26.48
CA VAL A 507 8.63 -1.50 -25.51
C VAL A 507 10.06 -0.99 -25.77
N GLN A 508 10.25 0.32 -25.71
CA GLN A 508 11.51 0.97 -26.08
C GLN A 508 11.91 2.02 -25.04
N ASP A 509 13.21 2.12 -24.78
CA ASP A 509 13.82 3.25 -24.07
C ASP A 509 15.14 3.70 -24.75
N GLN A 510 15.98 4.44 -24.03
CA GLN A 510 17.27 4.96 -24.51
C GLN A 510 18.31 3.86 -24.80
N SER A 511 18.18 2.69 -24.17
CA SER A 511 19.10 1.56 -24.25
C SER A 511 18.71 0.52 -25.29
N GLY A 512 17.61 0.75 -26.03
CA GLY A 512 17.18 -0.11 -27.14
C GLY A 512 15.73 -0.56 -27.04
N VAL A 513 15.43 -1.72 -27.63
CA VAL A 513 14.07 -2.20 -27.84
C VAL A 513 13.91 -3.63 -27.34
N VAL A 514 12.87 -3.89 -26.54
CA VAL A 514 12.43 -5.22 -26.12
C VAL A 514 11.07 -5.53 -26.73
N THR A 515 10.89 -6.74 -27.25
CA THR A 515 9.58 -7.23 -27.68
C THR A 515 9.14 -8.36 -26.77
N TYR A 516 7.88 -8.37 -26.35
CA TYR A 516 7.35 -9.41 -25.49
C TYR A 516 5.95 -9.86 -25.92
N SER A 517 5.55 -11.05 -25.47
CA SER A 517 4.19 -11.59 -25.66
C SER A 517 3.84 -12.48 -24.49
N VAL A 518 2.57 -12.50 -24.08
CA VAL A 518 2.11 -13.28 -22.91
C VAL A 518 1.18 -14.39 -23.36
N VAL A 519 1.54 -15.63 -23.02
CA VAL A 519 0.81 -16.86 -23.30
C VAL A 519 0.00 -17.27 -22.06
N LYS A 520 -1.27 -17.66 -22.24
CA LYS A 520 -2.07 -18.23 -21.16
C LYS A 520 -1.61 -19.67 -20.88
N SER A 521 -1.21 -19.98 -19.64
CA SER A 521 -0.88 -21.36 -19.26
C SER A 521 -2.15 -22.21 -19.16
N ILE A 522 -1.99 -23.52 -19.33
CA ILE A 522 -3.02 -24.49 -18.96
C ILE A 522 -3.15 -24.64 -17.42
N VAL A 523 -2.13 -24.22 -16.67
CA VAL A 523 -2.09 -24.32 -15.21
C VAL A 523 -2.70 -23.07 -14.57
N GLY A 524 -3.98 -23.14 -14.23
CA GLY A 524 -4.66 -22.23 -13.30
C GLY A 524 -4.34 -20.74 -13.46
N ASN A 525 -3.67 -20.19 -12.45
CA ASN A 525 -3.36 -18.76 -12.35
C ASN A 525 -2.12 -18.33 -13.15
N VAL A 526 -1.40 -19.27 -13.78
CA VAL A 526 -0.09 -19.03 -14.38
C VAL A 526 -0.22 -18.53 -15.83
N CYS A 527 0.68 -17.65 -16.23
CA CYS A 527 0.95 -17.29 -17.62
C CYS A 527 2.45 -17.41 -17.92
N HIS A 528 2.79 -17.36 -19.20
CA HIS A 528 4.18 -17.45 -19.65
C HIS A 528 4.51 -16.27 -20.55
N THR A 529 5.53 -15.49 -20.20
CA THR A 529 5.93 -14.33 -21.00
C THR A 529 7.14 -14.66 -21.84
N LEU A 530 7.02 -14.53 -23.16
CA LEU A 530 8.14 -14.63 -24.09
C LEU A 530 8.76 -13.24 -24.24
N ILE A 531 10.08 -13.12 -24.05
CA ILE A 531 10.80 -11.84 -24.10
C ILE A 531 11.97 -11.95 -25.08
N ASP A 532 12.00 -11.07 -26.08
CA ASP A 532 13.13 -10.85 -26.98
C ASP A 532 13.85 -9.57 -26.58
N ARG A 533 15.08 -9.75 -26.07
CA ARG A 533 15.98 -8.70 -25.61
C ARG A 533 17.18 -8.50 -26.54
N THR A 534 17.21 -9.15 -27.71
CA THR A 534 18.36 -9.16 -28.63
C THR A 534 18.77 -7.77 -29.13
N LYS A 535 17.88 -6.79 -29.07
CA LYS A 535 18.08 -5.39 -29.50
C LYS A 535 18.10 -4.40 -28.33
N TYR A 536 18.39 -4.86 -27.12
CA TYR A 536 18.37 -4.04 -25.91
C TYR A 536 19.67 -4.22 -25.11
N GLU A 537 20.34 -3.10 -24.84
CA GLU A 537 21.64 -3.05 -24.16
C GLU A 537 21.54 -2.53 -22.71
N GLY A 538 20.33 -2.22 -22.22
CA GLY A 538 20.12 -1.72 -20.86
C GLY A 538 20.28 -2.80 -19.78
N SER A 539 20.43 -2.39 -18.52
CA SER A 539 20.77 -3.27 -17.38
C SER A 539 19.74 -4.39 -17.11
N PHE A 540 18.44 -4.11 -17.26
CA PHE A 540 17.36 -5.10 -17.08
C PHE A 540 16.29 -5.03 -18.20
N LEU A 541 15.11 -4.47 -17.97
CA LEU A 541 14.21 -4.11 -19.07
C LEU A 541 13.50 -2.75 -19.14
N PRO A 542 13.12 -2.29 -20.35
CA PRO A 542 12.60 -0.95 -20.51
C PRO A 542 11.48 -0.66 -19.53
N GLY A 543 11.56 0.47 -18.82
CA GLY A 543 10.61 0.86 -17.77
C GLY A 543 11.01 0.50 -16.34
N PHE A 544 12.11 -0.24 -16.13
CA PHE A 544 12.70 -0.45 -14.81
C PHE A 544 13.88 0.50 -14.58
N ASP A 545 13.82 1.25 -13.49
CA ASP A 545 14.94 2.08 -13.02
C ASP A 545 15.84 1.26 -12.09
N VAL A 546 17.17 1.40 -12.25
CA VAL A 546 18.13 0.77 -11.33
C VAL A 546 18.08 1.49 -9.99
N ILE A 547 17.75 0.75 -8.94
CA ILE A 547 17.84 1.25 -7.56
C ILE A 547 19.28 1.02 -7.10
N GLU A 548 20.11 2.05 -7.23
CA GLU A 548 21.40 2.08 -6.54
C GLU A 548 21.11 2.15 -5.04
N LYS A 549 21.36 1.05 -4.32
CA LYS A 549 21.35 1.10 -2.85
C LYS A 549 22.54 1.97 -2.41
N ASP A 550 22.30 2.84 -1.43
CA ASP A 550 23.34 3.33 -0.52
C ASP A 550 23.94 2.12 0.22
N CYS A 551 24.95 1.50 -0.38
CA CYS A 551 25.63 0.36 0.19
C CYS A 551 26.84 0.84 0.99
N ASN A 552 26.67 0.99 2.30
CA ASN A 552 27.70 0.55 3.27
C ASN A 552 27.76 -0.99 3.37
N LEU A 553 27.20 -1.71 2.39
CA LEU A 553 27.44 -3.12 2.15
C LEU A 553 28.55 -3.21 1.12
N GLU A 554 29.79 -3.15 1.60
CA GLU A 554 31.00 -3.36 0.81
C GLU A 554 30.92 -4.71 0.07
N GLU A 555 31.24 -4.67 -1.22
CA GLU A 555 31.44 -5.82 -2.11
C GLU A 555 30.21 -6.74 -2.30
N GLU A 556 30.18 -7.50 -3.41
CA GLU A 556 29.21 -8.58 -3.57
C GLU A 556 29.30 -9.45 -2.31
N ASP A 557 28.26 -9.44 -1.47
CA ASP A 557 28.20 -10.31 -0.30
C ASP A 557 28.23 -11.77 -0.82
N MET A 558 29.45 -12.32 -0.83
CA MET A 558 29.81 -13.66 -1.26
C MET A 558 29.23 -14.73 -0.32
N SER A 559 28.50 -14.33 0.73
CA SER A 559 27.90 -15.24 1.71
C SER A 559 26.75 -16.10 1.16
N CYS A 560 26.12 -15.71 0.04
CA CYS A 560 24.95 -16.40 -0.53
C CYS A 560 25.09 -16.60 -2.05
N PRO A 561 25.80 -17.64 -2.53
CA PRO A 561 26.06 -17.90 -3.94
C PRO A 561 24.88 -18.55 -4.71
N VAL A 562 23.69 -17.95 -4.65
CA VAL A 562 22.59 -18.35 -5.55
C VAL A 562 22.90 -17.91 -6.97
N THR A 563 22.81 -18.84 -7.93
CA THR A 563 23.20 -18.57 -9.33
C THR A 563 22.02 -18.53 -10.29
N HIS A 564 21.07 -19.46 -10.24
CA HIS A 564 19.95 -19.56 -11.20
C HIS A 564 18.76 -20.36 -10.63
N PHE A 565 17.65 -20.39 -11.38
CA PHE A 565 16.50 -21.27 -11.10
C PHE A 565 16.83 -22.72 -11.52
N ASP A 566 16.75 -23.69 -10.60
CA ASP A 566 16.94 -25.11 -10.92
C ASP A 566 15.66 -25.74 -11.50
N HIS A 567 14.52 -25.48 -10.86
CA HIS A 567 13.23 -26.02 -11.27
C HIS A 567 12.03 -25.22 -10.73
N ILE A 568 10.85 -25.45 -11.31
CA ILE A 568 9.57 -24.89 -10.87
C ILE A 568 8.58 -26.02 -10.63
N THR A 569 7.92 -26.01 -9.47
CA THR A 569 6.96 -27.05 -9.09
C THR A 569 5.54 -26.51 -9.04
N TYR A 570 4.64 -27.16 -9.77
CA TYR A 570 3.22 -26.83 -9.85
C TYR A 570 2.41 -27.75 -8.94
N ALA A 571 1.45 -27.17 -8.22
CA ALA A 571 0.39 -27.89 -7.54
C ALA A 571 -0.88 -27.86 -8.41
N CYS A 572 -1.36 -29.04 -8.81
CA CYS A 572 -2.40 -29.17 -9.83
C CYS A 572 -3.60 -29.99 -9.38
N ASN A 573 -4.74 -29.74 -10.04
CA ASN A 573 -5.97 -30.47 -9.80
C ASN A 573 -5.80 -31.96 -10.16
N ARG A 574 -6.58 -32.81 -9.49
CA ARG A 574 -6.62 -34.24 -9.75
C ARG A 574 -6.96 -34.54 -11.21
N ASN A 575 -6.33 -35.57 -11.75
CA ASN A 575 -6.36 -36.07 -13.12
C ASN A 575 -5.99 -35.05 -14.21
N THR A 576 -5.12 -34.08 -13.92
CA THR A 576 -4.70 -33.07 -14.91
C THR A 576 -3.27 -33.25 -15.43
N THR A 577 -2.45 -34.07 -14.76
CA THR A 577 -1.02 -34.28 -15.09
C THR A 577 -0.78 -34.55 -16.58
N HIS A 578 -1.50 -35.50 -17.20
CA HIS A 578 -1.30 -35.84 -18.61
C HIS A 578 -1.68 -34.71 -19.58
N GLN A 579 -2.68 -33.90 -19.24
CA GLN A 579 -3.10 -32.76 -20.07
C GLN A 579 -2.04 -31.66 -20.02
N ILE A 580 -1.53 -31.37 -18.82
CA ILE A 580 -0.46 -30.38 -18.60
C ILE A 580 0.83 -30.83 -19.29
N LYS A 581 1.21 -32.12 -19.13
CA LYS A 581 2.33 -32.74 -19.83
C LYS A 581 2.25 -32.53 -21.35
N ARG A 582 1.12 -32.93 -21.96
CA ARG A 582 0.90 -32.80 -23.40
C ARG A 582 1.01 -31.35 -23.84
N TRP A 583 0.46 -30.41 -23.06
CA TRP A 583 0.50 -28.99 -23.37
C TRP A 583 1.94 -28.45 -23.41
N TYR A 584 2.77 -28.76 -22.40
CA TYR A 584 4.17 -28.34 -22.40
C TYR A 584 5.01 -29.07 -23.47
N GLU A 585 4.72 -30.33 -23.79
CA GLU A 585 5.34 -31.06 -24.91
C GLU A 585 5.03 -30.40 -26.27
N GLU A 586 3.76 -30.05 -26.50
CA GLU A 586 3.27 -29.54 -27.77
C GLU A 586 3.69 -28.08 -28.02
N PHE A 587 3.54 -27.22 -27.01
CA PHE A 587 3.78 -25.79 -27.16
C PHE A 587 5.21 -25.37 -26.80
N PHE A 588 5.83 -25.96 -25.78
CA PHE A 588 7.16 -25.54 -25.30
C PHE A 588 8.27 -26.56 -25.58
N GLY A 589 7.95 -27.73 -26.13
CA GLY A 589 8.94 -28.75 -26.47
C GLY A 589 9.60 -29.43 -25.28
N PHE A 590 8.99 -29.36 -24.10
CA PHE A 590 9.45 -30.09 -22.91
C PHE A 590 9.37 -31.59 -23.16
N GLN A 591 10.20 -32.36 -22.49
CA GLN A 591 10.22 -33.81 -22.54
C GLN A 591 10.17 -34.41 -21.15
N ARG A 592 9.79 -35.68 -21.06
CA ARG A 592 9.74 -36.40 -19.80
C ARG A 592 11.14 -36.48 -19.18
N PHE A 593 11.25 -36.07 -17.92
CA PHE A 593 12.45 -36.26 -17.11
C PHE A 593 12.13 -37.19 -15.94
N PHE A 594 12.88 -38.29 -15.77
CA PHE A 594 12.54 -39.27 -14.74
C PHE A 594 12.97 -38.81 -13.33
N VAL A 595 12.07 -38.86 -12.35
CA VAL A 595 12.38 -38.50 -10.95
C VAL A 595 13.17 -39.63 -10.28
N ASP A 596 12.76 -40.87 -10.53
CA ASP A 596 13.44 -42.12 -10.15
C ASP A 596 13.54 -43.06 -11.37
N GLY A 597 14.59 -43.89 -11.43
CA GLY A 597 14.81 -44.87 -12.50
C GLY A 597 13.85 -46.06 -12.49
N ASN A 598 13.10 -46.27 -11.41
CA ASN A 598 12.08 -47.33 -11.30
C ASN A 598 10.64 -46.80 -11.41
N GLU A 599 10.46 -45.51 -11.71
CA GLU A 599 9.12 -44.94 -11.81
C GLU A 599 8.38 -45.40 -13.08
N ASP A 600 7.06 -45.41 -13.00
CA ASP A 600 6.22 -45.76 -14.14
C ASP A 600 6.23 -44.60 -15.16
N VAL A 601 6.35 -44.96 -16.44
CA VAL A 601 6.47 -43.99 -17.53
C VAL A 601 5.21 -43.14 -17.68
N ASP A 602 4.05 -43.75 -17.48
CA ASP A 602 2.75 -43.11 -17.65
C ASP A 602 2.25 -42.50 -16.34
N GLU A 603 2.34 -43.24 -15.23
CA GLU A 603 1.83 -42.82 -13.92
C GLU A 603 2.78 -41.86 -13.18
N GLY A 604 4.05 -41.80 -13.56
CA GLY A 604 5.07 -41.00 -12.92
C GLY A 604 5.52 -41.53 -11.56
N PHE A 605 6.11 -40.65 -10.75
CA PHE A 605 6.58 -41.01 -9.42
C PHE A 605 5.44 -40.92 -8.41
N VAL A 606 4.98 -42.07 -7.92
CA VAL A 606 3.86 -42.16 -6.98
C VAL A 606 4.37 -42.43 -5.56
N ILE A 607 4.01 -41.55 -4.64
CA ILE A 607 4.25 -41.72 -3.21
C ILE A 607 2.95 -42.25 -2.60
N ASP A 608 3.03 -43.48 -2.07
CA ASP A 608 1.92 -44.22 -1.46
C ASP A 608 2.35 -44.85 -0.13
N GLN A 609 2.72 -44.02 0.84
CA GLN A 609 3.10 -44.48 2.17
C GLN A 609 2.35 -43.68 3.23
N GLU A 610 2.00 -44.34 4.34
CA GLU A 610 1.47 -43.70 5.55
C GLU A 610 0.11 -42.96 5.36
N GLY A 611 -0.67 -43.31 4.33
CA GLY A 611 -2.01 -42.76 4.12
C GLY A 611 -2.05 -41.48 3.28
N ILE A 612 -0.98 -41.21 2.52
CA ILE A 612 -0.80 -40.06 1.64
C ILE A 612 -0.68 -40.57 0.21
N GLY A 613 -1.46 -39.99 -0.72
CA GLY A 613 -1.34 -40.28 -2.14
C GLY A 613 -0.94 -39.05 -2.94
N LEU A 614 0.28 -39.05 -3.47
CA LEU A 614 0.79 -37.96 -4.30
C LEU A 614 1.45 -38.53 -5.56
N ARG A 615 1.20 -37.88 -6.69
CA ARG A 615 1.91 -38.11 -7.95
C ARG A 615 2.80 -36.92 -8.26
N LEU A 616 4.05 -37.20 -8.59
CA LEU A 616 5.01 -36.23 -9.13
C LEU A 616 5.38 -36.61 -10.56
N PHE A 617 5.36 -35.62 -11.45
CA PHE A 617 5.71 -35.81 -12.84
C PHE A 617 6.69 -34.71 -13.28
N ALA A 618 7.93 -35.08 -13.56
CA ALA A 618 8.96 -34.12 -13.94
C ALA A 618 9.16 -34.07 -15.46
N MET A 619 9.46 -32.87 -15.94
CA MET A 619 9.73 -32.56 -17.33
C MET A 619 10.98 -31.69 -17.42
N GLU A 620 11.79 -31.87 -18.45
CA GLU A 620 12.93 -31.00 -18.74
C GLU A 620 12.78 -30.36 -20.12
N TYR A 621 13.27 -29.14 -20.26
CA TYR A 621 13.35 -28.52 -21.56
C TYR A 621 14.45 -29.19 -22.40
N TRP A 622 14.08 -29.61 -23.61
CA TRP A 622 15.03 -30.15 -24.58
C TRP A 622 15.09 -29.25 -25.81
N LYS A 623 16.30 -28.83 -26.20
CA LYS A 623 16.56 -27.96 -27.36
C LYS A 623 16.31 -28.73 -28.67
N CYS A 624 15.05 -28.97 -29.03
CA CYS A 624 14.66 -29.48 -30.34
C CYS A 624 13.95 -28.40 -31.16
N SER A 625 14.67 -27.97 -32.19
CA SER A 625 14.41 -26.95 -33.23
C SER A 625 13.03 -26.87 -33.91
N LYS A 626 11.95 -27.49 -33.42
CA LYS A 626 10.63 -27.45 -34.07
C LYS A 626 9.79 -26.20 -33.74
N VAL A 627 9.91 -25.61 -32.55
CA VAL A 627 8.99 -24.53 -32.09
C VAL A 627 9.61 -23.13 -32.08
N GLY A 628 10.89 -22.99 -32.41
CA GLY A 628 11.56 -21.68 -32.58
C GLY A 628 11.85 -20.89 -31.29
N ILE A 629 11.53 -21.45 -30.12
CA ILE A 629 11.92 -20.91 -28.82
C ILE A 629 13.38 -21.30 -28.57
N THR A 630 14.29 -20.34 -28.74
CA THR A 630 15.70 -20.49 -28.36
C THR A 630 15.95 -19.72 -27.06
N LEU A 631 16.17 -20.43 -25.95
CA LEU A 631 16.71 -19.82 -24.73
C LEU A 631 18.19 -19.49 -24.98
N PRO A 632 18.66 -18.27 -24.65
CA PRO A 632 20.07 -17.91 -24.75
C PRO A 632 20.87 -18.74 -23.73
N SER A 633 21.61 -19.73 -24.21
CA SER A 633 22.53 -20.48 -23.36
C SER A 633 23.79 -19.65 -23.12
N LEU A 634 24.02 -19.22 -21.87
CA LEU A 634 25.38 -18.95 -21.42
C LEU A 634 26.14 -20.30 -21.38
N ASP A 635 27.38 -20.29 -21.84
CA ASP A 635 28.23 -21.46 -22.00
C ASP A 635 28.29 -22.39 -20.75
N LYS A 636 27.57 -23.53 -20.76
CA LYS A 636 28.07 -24.91 -20.52
C LYS A 636 26.92 -25.93 -20.36
N LYS A 637 27.21 -27.14 -20.85
CA LYS A 637 26.41 -28.38 -20.83
C LYS A 637 25.54 -28.61 -19.56
N GLU A 638 24.25 -28.30 -19.61
CA GLU A 638 23.11 -29.08 -19.07
C GLU A 638 21.78 -28.33 -19.36
N PRO A 639 20.61 -29.00 -19.44
CA PRO A 639 19.34 -28.34 -19.74
C PRO A 639 18.90 -27.40 -18.61
N ASP A 640 18.57 -26.15 -18.97
CA ASP A 640 18.48 -25.00 -18.03
C ASP A 640 17.19 -24.91 -17.19
N CYS A 641 16.15 -25.71 -17.44
CA CYS A 641 14.90 -25.61 -16.69
C CYS A 641 14.13 -26.93 -16.60
N LYS A 642 13.74 -27.30 -15.37
CA LYS A 642 12.90 -28.47 -15.09
C LYS A 642 11.57 -28.04 -14.48
N PHE A 643 10.47 -28.68 -14.90
CA PHE A 643 9.15 -28.49 -14.32
C PHE A 643 8.70 -29.76 -13.62
N VAL A 644 8.15 -29.62 -12.41
CA VAL A 644 7.58 -30.72 -11.64
C VAL A 644 6.09 -30.47 -11.48
N ILE A 645 5.26 -31.44 -11.82
CA ILE A 645 3.80 -31.37 -11.68
C ILE A 645 3.43 -32.27 -10.50
N GLY A 646 2.88 -31.69 -9.45
CA GLY A 646 2.38 -32.36 -8.26
C GLY A 646 0.86 -32.46 -8.27
N GLU A 647 0.34 -33.65 -8.03
CA GLU A 647 -1.10 -33.94 -8.06
C GLU A 647 -1.50 -34.89 -6.92
N SER A 648 -2.61 -34.59 -6.23
CA SER A 648 -3.15 -35.45 -5.17
C SER A 648 -3.93 -36.65 -5.72
N LEU A 649 -3.81 -37.82 -5.07
CA LEU A 649 -4.51 -39.04 -5.45
C LEU A 649 -5.78 -39.26 -4.60
N PRO A 650 -6.96 -39.50 -5.22
CA PRO A 650 -8.27 -39.32 -4.58
C PRO A 650 -8.69 -40.31 -3.48
N GLU A 651 -7.94 -41.39 -3.24
CA GLU A 651 -8.32 -42.45 -2.28
C GLU A 651 -7.46 -42.48 -1.01
N ARG A 652 -6.55 -41.51 -0.83
CA ARG A 652 -5.41 -41.66 0.09
C ARG A 652 -5.13 -40.39 0.90
N GLY A 653 -6.17 -39.89 1.57
CA GLY A 653 -6.07 -38.73 2.46
C GLY A 653 -5.90 -37.39 1.75
N SER A 654 -5.98 -36.29 2.52
CA SER A 654 -5.65 -34.95 2.04
C SER A 654 -4.15 -34.72 2.25
N ASN A 655 -3.47 -34.17 1.24
CA ASN A 655 -2.04 -33.84 1.30
C ASN A 655 -1.78 -32.33 1.11
N GLN A 656 -0.50 -31.94 1.01
CA GLN A 656 -0.15 -30.53 0.81
C GLN A 656 -0.62 -29.95 -0.53
N VAL A 657 -0.82 -30.75 -1.59
CA VAL A 657 -1.37 -30.26 -2.85
C VAL A 657 -2.85 -29.92 -2.66
N ASP A 658 -3.60 -30.76 -1.97
CA ASP A 658 -5.00 -30.43 -1.63
C ASP A 658 -5.05 -29.18 -0.73
N THR A 659 -4.15 -29.06 0.24
CA THR A 659 -4.07 -27.88 1.12
C THR A 659 -3.70 -26.61 0.35
N PHE A 660 -2.74 -26.72 -0.59
CA PHE A 660 -2.40 -25.64 -1.50
C PHE A 660 -3.64 -25.23 -2.30
N LEU A 661 -4.34 -26.16 -2.95
CA LEU A 661 -5.53 -25.86 -3.74
C LEU A 661 -6.65 -25.26 -2.89
N GLU A 662 -6.80 -25.71 -1.64
CA GLU A 662 -7.76 -25.16 -0.69
C GLU A 662 -7.44 -23.71 -0.31
N LYS A 663 -6.19 -23.38 0.03
CA LYS A 663 -5.80 -22.02 0.41
C LYS A 663 -5.67 -21.10 -0.81
N HIS A 664 -5.04 -21.58 -1.87
CA HIS A 664 -4.76 -20.85 -3.11
C HIS A 664 -5.99 -20.69 -4.02
N LYS A 665 -7.03 -21.52 -3.87
CA LYS A 665 -8.28 -21.52 -4.66
C LYS A 665 -8.13 -21.81 -6.16
N SER A 666 -6.93 -22.19 -6.62
CA SER A 666 -6.60 -22.51 -8.02
C SER A 666 -5.37 -23.41 -8.09
N PRO A 667 -5.13 -24.19 -9.16
CA PRO A 667 -3.79 -24.67 -9.51
C PRO A 667 -2.81 -23.50 -9.67
N GLY A 668 -1.53 -23.74 -9.37
CA GLY A 668 -0.49 -22.71 -9.43
C GLY A 668 0.91 -23.23 -9.12
N ILE A 669 1.87 -22.32 -8.98
CA ILE A 669 3.26 -22.64 -8.58
C ILE A 669 3.32 -22.72 -7.06
N GLN A 670 3.76 -23.87 -6.55
CA GLN A 670 3.92 -24.11 -5.11
C GLN A 670 5.32 -23.74 -4.63
N HIS A 671 6.35 -24.06 -5.41
CA HIS A 671 7.72 -23.69 -5.07
C HIS A 671 8.64 -23.53 -6.27
N ILE A 672 9.74 -22.82 -6.05
CA ILE A 672 10.83 -22.63 -7.02
C ILE A 672 12.15 -23.04 -6.36
N GLY A 673 12.91 -23.89 -7.05
CA GLY A 673 14.26 -24.29 -6.66
C GLY A 673 15.31 -23.30 -7.13
N LEU A 674 16.19 -22.90 -6.23
CA LEU A 674 17.33 -22.01 -6.46
C LEU A 674 18.63 -22.80 -6.31
N TYR A 675 19.44 -22.80 -7.35
CA TYR A 675 20.72 -23.50 -7.34
C TYR A 675 21.80 -22.70 -6.62
N THR A 676 22.57 -23.37 -5.76
CA THR A 676 23.77 -22.86 -5.09
C THR A 676 24.91 -23.87 -5.14
N GLU A 677 26.15 -23.39 -5.14
CA GLU A 677 27.37 -24.22 -5.09
C GLU A 677 27.83 -24.53 -3.66
N ASP A 678 27.26 -23.83 -2.66
CA ASP A 678 27.53 -24.04 -1.24
C ASP A 678 26.24 -23.78 -0.42
N ILE A 679 25.41 -24.82 -0.32
CA ILE A 679 24.13 -24.77 0.37
C ILE A 679 24.27 -24.53 1.87
N VAL A 680 25.36 -24.96 2.49
CA VAL A 680 25.54 -24.81 3.94
C VAL A 680 25.75 -23.33 4.28
N SER A 681 26.70 -22.70 3.61
CA SER A 681 26.98 -21.27 3.80
C SER A 681 25.78 -20.41 3.38
N THR A 682 25.14 -20.75 2.25
CA THR A 682 23.94 -20.06 1.75
C THR A 682 22.78 -20.14 2.76
N ALA A 683 22.47 -21.34 3.26
CA ALA A 683 21.39 -21.54 4.21
C ALA A 683 21.67 -20.87 5.56
N HIS A 684 22.93 -20.86 6.00
CA HIS A 684 23.36 -20.12 7.20
C HIS A 684 23.12 -18.63 7.05
N ALA A 685 23.64 -18.01 5.97
CA ALA A 685 23.48 -16.58 5.72
C ALA A 685 22.00 -16.17 5.59
N MET A 686 21.20 -16.99 4.90
CA MET A 686 19.75 -16.77 4.80
C MET A 686 19.05 -16.89 6.16
N ALA A 687 19.44 -17.85 7.00
CA ALA A 687 18.88 -18.00 8.35
C ALA A 687 19.25 -16.82 9.26
N GLU A 688 20.48 -16.31 9.19
CA GLU A 688 20.90 -15.10 9.91
C GLU A 688 20.14 -13.85 9.46
N ALA A 689 19.80 -13.77 8.18
CA ALA A 689 18.93 -12.72 7.62
C ALA A 689 17.44 -12.91 7.98
N GLY A 690 17.08 -13.95 8.74
CA GLY A 690 15.73 -14.19 9.24
C GLY A 690 14.88 -15.17 8.42
N VAL A 691 15.43 -15.82 7.39
CA VAL A 691 14.70 -16.85 6.63
C VAL A 691 14.50 -18.08 7.51
N GLN A 692 13.26 -18.56 7.58
CA GLN A 692 12.92 -19.78 8.30
C GLN A 692 12.91 -20.97 7.35
N PHE A 693 13.51 -22.08 7.78
CA PHE A 693 13.52 -23.35 7.05
C PHE A 693 12.66 -24.41 7.74
N PHE A 694 12.18 -25.38 6.97
CA PHE A 694 11.65 -26.62 7.53
C PHE A 694 12.78 -27.44 8.16
N SER A 695 12.49 -28.05 9.31
CA SER A 695 13.43 -28.92 10.01
C SER A 695 12.96 -30.36 9.94
N PRO A 696 13.70 -31.25 9.24
CA PRO A 696 13.44 -32.67 9.28
C PRO A 696 13.54 -33.23 10.71
N PRO A 697 12.82 -34.31 11.05
CA PRO A 697 12.96 -34.96 12.34
C PRO A 697 14.42 -35.33 12.60
N HIS A 698 14.94 -35.03 13.80
CA HIS A 698 16.33 -35.31 14.16
C HIS A 698 16.75 -36.77 13.92
N ALA A 699 15.78 -37.70 14.01
CA ALA A 699 15.95 -39.11 13.70
C ALA A 699 16.48 -39.40 12.28
N TYR A 700 16.25 -38.49 11.32
CA TYR A 700 16.77 -38.56 9.97
C TYR A 700 18.31 -38.62 9.97
N TYR A 701 18.96 -37.69 10.69
CA TYR A 701 20.41 -37.56 10.74
C TYR A 701 21.10 -38.61 11.61
N THR A 702 20.37 -39.22 12.56
CA THR A 702 20.91 -40.23 13.48
C THR A 702 20.64 -41.67 13.05
N LYS A 703 19.86 -41.89 11.97
CA LYS A 703 19.59 -43.24 11.46
C LYS A 703 20.89 -43.78 10.87
N VAL A 704 21.42 -44.89 11.42
CA VAL A 704 22.74 -45.46 11.08
C VAL A 704 23.04 -45.45 9.58
N GLY A 705 22.11 -45.91 8.73
CA GLY A 705 22.32 -45.92 7.28
C GLY A 705 22.40 -44.53 6.63
N LYS A 706 21.57 -43.57 7.06
CA LYS A 706 21.58 -42.20 6.51
C LYS A 706 22.74 -41.39 7.08
N GLN A 707 23.11 -41.61 8.34
CA GLN A 707 24.31 -41.02 8.94
C GLN A 707 25.56 -41.45 8.18
N GLN A 708 25.70 -42.76 7.92
CA GLN A 708 26.80 -43.29 7.12
C GLN A 708 26.82 -42.71 5.70
N GLU A 709 25.65 -42.60 5.05
CA GLU A 709 25.53 -41.98 3.72
C GLU A 709 26.04 -40.52 3.71
N ILE A 710 25.67 -39.73 4.73
CA ILE A 710 26.10 -38.34 4.87
C ILE A 710 27.63 -38.24 5.08
N GLU A 711 28.17 -39.06 5.98
CA GLU A 711 29.60 -39.10 6.28
C GLU A 711 30.42 -39.55 5.06
N GLU A 712 29.91 -40.53 4.31
CA GLU A 712 30.54 -41.03 3.09
C GLU A 712 30.48 -40.04 1.91
N ALA A 713 29.55 -39.08 1.93
CA ALA A 713 29.51 -37.96 0.99
C ALA A 713 30.49 -36.82 1.37
N GLY A 714 31.16 -36.94 2.53
CA GLY A 714 32.07 -35.93 3.05
C GLY A 714 31.39 -34.80 3.83
N CYS A 715 30.10 -34.95 4.16
CA CYS A 715 29.32 -33.95 4.89
C CYS A 715 29.26 -34.28 6.39
N ASN A 716 28.99 -33.26 7.22
CA ASN A 716 28.83 -33.43 8.67
C ASN A 716 27.32 -33.51 9.03
N PRO A 717 26.84 -34.63 9.60
CA PRO A 717 25.42 -34.80 9.94
C PRO A 717 24.87 -33.73 10.88
N GLN A 718 25.65 -33.28 11.87
CA GLN A 718 25.22 -32.25 12.82
C GLN A 718 25.09 -30.88 12.13
N MET A 719 25.99 -30.54 11.22
CA MET A 719 25.95 -29.30 10.44
C MET A 719 24.73 -29.29 9.50
N LEU A 720 24.45 -30.41 8.83
CA LEU A 720 23.23 -30.52 8.02
C LEU A 720 21.96 -30.42 8.87
N ALA A 721 21.95 -31.06 10.05
CA ALA A 721 20.82 -31.00 10.97
C ALA A 721 20.53 -29.58 11.49
N GLN A 722 21.56 -28.79 11.75
CA GLN A 722 21.44 -27.41 12.22
C GLN A 722 20.65 -26.53 11.23
N HIS A 723 20.84 -26.75 9.93
CA HIS A 723 20.19 -25.96 8.88
C HIS A 723 19.01 -26.70 8.22
N GLY A 724 18.69 -27.92 8.66
CA GLY A 724 17.62 -28.73 8.07
C GLY A 724 17.94 -29.25 6.66
N ILE A 725 19.21 -29.35 6.29
CA ILE A 725 19.65 -29.75 4.95
C ILE A 725 19.55 -31.27 4.78
N LEU A 726 18.81 -31.70 3.76
CA LEU A 726 18.66 -33.09 3.35
C LEU A 726 19.76 -33.48 2.36
N LEU A 727 20.12 -34.76 2.32
CA LEU A 727 21.17 -35.31 1.46
C LEU A 727 20.67 -36.62 0.85
N ASP A 728 20.74 -36.72 -0.47
CA ASP A 728 20.44 -37.95 -1.20
C ASP A 728 21.58 -38.32 -2.14
N THR A 729 22.05 -39.56 -2.05
CA THR A 729 23.04 -40.10 -2.97
C THR A 729 22.36 -40.70 -4.19
N ASP A 730 22.84 -40.31 -5.37
CA ASP A 730 22.33 -40.84 -6.63
C ASP A 730 22.84 -42.28 -6.80
N LEU A 731 21.93 -43.26 -6.72
CA LEU A 731 22.24 -44.69 -6.84
C LEU A 731 22.55 -45.10 -8.30
N HIS A 732 22.43 -44.19 -9.27
CA HIS A 732 22.80 -44.44 -10.66
C HIS A 732 24.33 -44.47 -10.86
N GLN A 733 24.98 -45.50 -10.32
CA GLN A 733 26.24 -45.98 -10.87
C GLN A 733 25.92 -46.61 -12.23
N ASP A 734 26.41 -46.01 -13.30
CA ASP A 734 26.51 -46.69 -14.58
C ASP A 734 27.37 -47.95 -14.37
N PRO A 735 26.83 -49.17 -14.51
CA PRO A 735 27.57 -50.40 -14.26
C PRO A 735 28.77 -50.59 -15.20
N SER A 736 28.92 -49.74 -16.23
CA SER A 736 30.08 -49.71 -17.13
C SER A 736 31.25 -48.86 -16.62
N SER A 737 31.07 -48.02 -15.60
CA SER A 737 32.13 -47.17 -15.03
C SER A 737 32.83 -47.85 -13.85
N GLN A 738 33.69 -48.83 -14.14
CA GLN A 738 34.67 -49.33 -13.16
C GLN A 738 35.75 -48.26 -12.90
N THR A 739 35.47 -47.29 -12.04
CA THR A 739 36.52 -46.49 -11.40
C THR A 739 36.43 -46.70 -9.89
N THR A 740 37.31 -47.57 -9.42
CA THR A 740 37.62 -47.82 -8.01
C THR A 740 38.33 -46.61 -7.41
N SER A 741 37.57 -45.63 -6.93
CA SER A 741 38.04 -44.60 -6.00
C SER A 741 36.84 -44.02 -5.26
N SER A 742 36.94 -43.99 -3.93
CA SER A 742 35.97 -43.45 -2.97
C SER A 742 35.69 -41.94 -3.10
N GLU A 743 36.05 -41.30 -4.20
CA GLU A 743 36.17 -39.84 -4.32
C GLU A 743 35.12 -39.16 -5.21
N ASN A 744 34.20 -39.89 -5.87
CA ASN A 744 33.18 -39.24 -6.72
C ASN A 744 31.80 -39.89 -6.56
N LYS A 745 31.28 -39.92 -5.33
CA LYS A 745 29.84 -40.21 -5.12
C LYS A 745 29.04 -39.01 -5.62
N ARG A 746 28.04 -39.28 -6.46
CA ARG A 746 27.09 -38.27 -6.92
C ARG A 746 26.01 -38.12 -5.86
N TYR A 747 25.76 -36.90 -5.43
CA TYR A 747 24.71 -36.61 -4.45
C TYR A 747 24.11 -35.24 -4.68
N LEU A 748 22.98 -34.98 -4.03
CA LEU A 748 22.36 -33.67 -3.99
C LEU A 748 21.95 -33.30 -2.56
N LEU A 749 22.03 -32.01 -2.28
CA LEU A 749 21.65 -31.41 -1.01
C LEU A 749 20.46 -30.49 -1.24
N GLN A 750 19.48 -30.51 -0.34
CA GLN A 750 18.27 -29.70 -0.45
C GLN A 750 17.86 -29.13 0.91
N VAL A 751 17.38 -27.89 0.92
CA VAL A 751 16.70 -27.32 2.09
C VAL A 751 15.54 -26.43 1.63
N PHE A 752 14.46 -26.42 2.40
CA PHE A 752 13.20 -25.79 2.01
C PHE A 752 12.84 -24.70 3.00
N THR A 753 12.53 -23.52 2.51
CA THR A 753 12.02 -22.44 3.36
C THR A 753 10.63 -22.80 3.84
N LYS A 754 10.21 -22.23 4.96
CA LYS A 754 8.78 -22.10 5.24
C LYS A 754 8.13 -21.21 4.17
N PRO A 755 6.80 -21.29 4.00
CA PRO A 755 6.10 -20.42 3.08
C PRO A 755 6.36 -18.93 3.36
N ILE A 756 6.51 -18.15 2.28
CA ILE A 756 6.86 -16.72 2.36
C ILE A 756 5.68 -15.79 2.09
N LEU A 757 4.57 -16.34 1.57
CA LEU A 757 3.32 -15.62 1.32
C LEU A 757 2.30 -15.88 2.44
N ALA A 758 1.41 -14.91 2.69
CA ALA A 758 0.51 -14.90 3.84
C ALA A 758 -0.40 -16.14 3.96
N GLU A 759 -0.81 -16.73 2.83
CA GLU A 759 -1.68 -17.91 2.80
C GLU A 759 -0.92 -19.24 2.90
N ASN A 760 0.38 -19.20 3.19
CA ASN A 760 1.24 -20.39 3.26
C ASN A 760 1.24 -21.23 1.97
N THR A 761 1.10 -20.59 0.80
CA THR A 761 0.95 -21.24 -0.52
C THR A 761 2.23 -21.35 -1.33
N PHE A 762 3.25 -20.52 -1.05
CA PHE A 762 4.49 -20.48 -1.84
C PHE A 762 5.73 -20.52 -0.95
N PHE A 763 6.70 -21.37 -1.27
CA PHE A 763 8.00 -21.45 -0.60
C PHE A 763 9.16 -21.59 -1.61
N LEU A 764 10.39 -21.46 -1.13
CA LEU A 764 11.60 -21.62 -1.93
C LEU A 764 12.36 -22.88 -1.50
N GLU A 765 13.06 -23.48 -2.45
CA GLU A 765 14.00 -24.57 -2.22
C GLU A 765 15.41 -24.09 -2.58
N LEU A 766 16.40 -24.35 -1.72
CA LEU A 766 17.80 -24.28 -2.10
C LEU A 766 18.27 -25.69 -2.47
N ILE A 767 18.97 -25.81 -3.58
CA ILE A 767 19.51 -27.08 -4.07
C ILE A 767 20.97 -26.94 -4.48
N GLU A 768 21.78 -27.90 -4.05
CA GLU A 768 23.16 -28.07 -4.51
C GLU A 768 23.32 -29.46 -5.11
N ARG A 769 23.79 -29.53 -6.36
CA ARG A 769 24.00 -30.80 -7.08
C ARG A 769 25.48 -31.09 -7.20
N ARG A 770 25.95 -32.18 -6.59
CA ARG A 770 27.32 -32.71 -6.74
C ARG A 770 27.28 -33.88 -7.72
N GLY A 771 27.01 -33.57 -8.98
CA GLY A 771 26.96 -34.53 -10.09
C GLY A 771 25.69 -35.39 -10.17
N ALA A 772 24.75 -35.25 -9.23
CA ALA A 772 23.45 -35.91 -9.27
C ALA A 772 22.47 -35.20 -10.22
N LYS A 773 21.76 -35.98 -11.04
CA LYS A 773 20.83 -35.44 -12.05
C LYS A 773 19.37 -35.49 -11.62
N GLY A 774 18.98 -36.49 -10.82
CA GLY A 774 17.61 -36.67 -10.32
C GLY A 774 17.19 -35.63 -9.27
N PHE A 775 15.98 -35.75 -8.71
CA PHE A 775 15.44 -34.79 -7.73
C PHE A 775 15.60 -35.23 -6.26
N GLY A 776 16.24 -36.36 -5.99
CA GLY A 776 16.46 -36.87 -4.64
C GLY A 776 15.19 -37.45 -4.03
N GLU A 777 14.82 -38.65 -4.47
CA GLU A 777 13.64 -39.39 -4.01
C GLU A 777 13.52 -39.48 -2.48
N GLY A 778 14.64 -39.76 -1.81
CA GLY A 778 14.74 -39.87 -0.36
C GLY A 778 14.59 -38.52 0.35
N ASN A 779 15.14 -37.46 -0.23
CA ASN A 779 14.96 -36.09 0.27
C ASN A 779 13.51 -35.64 0.13
N ILE A 780 12.91 -35.89 -1.03
CA ILE A 780 11.49 -35.66 -1.31
C ILE A 780 10.65 -36.32 -0.20
N LYS A 781 10.80 -37.63 0.03
CA LYS A 781 10.10 -38.36 1.12
C LYS A 781 10.32 -37.77 2.51
N ALA A 782 11.54 -37.33 2.84
CA ALA A 782 11.86 -36.74 4.14
C ALA A 782 11.27 -35.33 4.31
N LEU A 783 11.22 -34.54 3.23
CA LEU A 783 10.56 -33.24 3.20
C LEU A 783 9.06 -33.38 3.45
N TRP A 784 8.37 -34.28 2.75
CA TRP A 784 6.90 -34.41 2.89
C TRP A 784 6.48 -34.62 4.33
N ARG A 785 7.20 -35.49 5.07
CA ARG A 785 6.96 -35.69 6.50
C ARG A 785 7.12 -34.42 7.34
N SER A 786 8.05 -33.55 6.95
CA SER A 786 8.35 -32.32 7.67
C SER A 786 7.34 -31.22 7.37
N VAL A 787 6.89 -31.12 6.10
CA VAL A 787 5.84 -30.19 5.68
C VAL A 787 4.49 -30.58 6.25
N GLU A 788 4.13 -31.86 6.22
CA GLU A 788 2.88 -32.35 6.82
C GLU A 788 2.83 -32.15 8.33
N ALA A 789 3.91 -32.48 9.06
CA ALA A 789 3.97 -32.25 10.50
C ALA A 789 3.78 -30.75 10.85
N HIS A 790 4.29 -29.85 10.01
CA HIS A 790 4.03 -28.42 10.17
C HIS A 790 2.57 -28.05 9.88
N MET A 791 1.99 -28.57 8.79
CA MET A 791 0.59 -28.31 8.43
C MET A 791 -0.41 -28.88 9.44
N GLU A 792 -0.14 -30.05 10.04
CA GLU A 792 -0.96 -30.62 11.12
C GLU A 792 -0.92 -29.75 12.38
N ASN A 793 0.26 -29.24 12.75
CA ASN A 793 0.38 -28.32 13.89
C ASN A 793 -0.41 -27.02 13.65
N GLU A 794 -0.38 -26.46 12.44
CA GLU A 794 -1.18 -25.26 12.12
C GLU A 794 -2.70 -25.53 12.16
N ARG A 795 -3.15 -26.70 11.68
CA ARG A 795 -4.57 -27.10 11.77
C ARG A 795 -5.03 -27.21 13.23
N GLY A 796 -4.16 -27.68 14.13
CA GLY A 796 -4.42 -27.79 15.57
C GLY A 796 -4.61 -26.44 16.28
N ASP A 797 -3.79 -25.44 15.96
CA ASP A 797 -3.87 -24.10 16.58
C ASP A 797 -5.14 -23.34 16.15
N SER A 798 -5.66 -23.58 14.93
CA SER A 798 -6.92 -22.98 14.47
C SER A 798 -8.20 -23.55 15.12
N GLN A 799 -8.12 -24.64 15.90
CA GLN A 799 -9.26 -25.16 16.69
C GLN A 799 -9.19 -24.76 18.18
N GLY A 800 -8.22 -23.93 18.57
CA GLY A 800 -7.93 -23.54 19.95
C GLY A 800 -8.47 -22.18 20.41
N VAL A 801 -9.65 -21.74 19.96
CA VAL A 801 -10.34 -20.56 20.53
C VAL A 801 -11.81 -20.88 20.80
N GLU A 802 -12.08 -21.86 21.67
CA GLU A 802 -13.34 -21.86 22.41
C GLU A 802 -13.24 -20.84 23.55
N SER A 803 -14.15 -19.87 23.54
CA SER A 803 -14.34 -18.89 24.61
C SER A 803 -14.51 -19.59 25.97
N PRO A 804 -13.94 -19.07 27.08
CA PRO A 804 -14.11 -19.70 28.38
C PRO A 804 -15.58 -19.62 28.79
N LYS A 805 -16.28 -20.77 28.76
CA LYS A 805 -17.59 -20.94 29.38
C LYS A 805 -17.46 -20.64 30.87
N ILE A 806 -17.98 -19.48 31.26
CA ILE A 806 -18.22 -19.10 32.65
C ILE A 806 -19.05 -20.22 33.29
N ARG A 807 -18.42 -20.98 34.21
CA ARG A 807 -19.12 -21.92 35.08
C ARG A 807 -20.03 -21.13 36.01
N GLY A 808 -21.33 -21.09 35.66
CA GLY A 808 -22.38 -20.64 36.57
C GLY A 808 -22.40 -21.52 37.81
N ALA A 809 -22.16 -20.90 38.97
CA ALA A 809 -22.33 -21.52 40.27
C ALA A 809 -23.84 -21.79 40.51
N GLN A 810 -24.27 -23.04 40.31
CA GLN A 810 -25.53 -23.53 40.85
C GLN A 810 -25.30 -24.00 42.28
N ARG A 811 -25.92 -23.28 43.22
CA ARG A 811 -26.11 -23.69 44.62
C ARG A 811 -27.13 -24.82 44.65
N ASP A 812 -26.71 -26.02 45.04
CA ASP A 812 -27.61 -27.09 45.44
C ASP A 812 -28.25 -26.76 46.79
N VAL A 813 -29.54 -26.45 46.76
CA VAL A 813 -30.39 -26.37 47.94
C VAL A 813 -31.02 -27.75 48.15
N LEU A 814 -30.55 -28.46 49.18
CA LEU A 814 -31.18 -29.66 49.74
C LEU A 814 -32.57 -29.31 50.29
N ILE A 815 -33.62 -29.96 49.79
CA ILE A 815 -34.92 -30.01 50.47
C ILE A 815 -35.39 -31.47 50.52
N GLY A 816 -35.26 -32.08 51.70
CA GLY A 816 -36.00 -33.28 52.10
C GLY A 816 -37.40 -32.94 52.61
N PRO A 817 -38.34 -33.91 52.64
CA PRO A 817 -39.75 -33.66 52.41
C PRO A 817 -40.54 -33.20 53.65
N ARG A 818 -41.65 -32.50 53.37
CA ARG A 818 -42.75 -32.17 54.29
C ARG A 818 -43.46 -33.42 54.81
N SER A 819 -43.85 -33.39 56.08
CA SER A 819 -45.18 -33.84 56.50
C SER A 819 -45.63 -33.13 57.79
N GLU A 820 -46.85 -32.59 57.73
CA GLU A 820 -47.81 -32.31 58.82
C GLU A 820 -47.53 -31.08 59.72
N VAL A 821 -48.35 -30.01 59.71
CA VAL A 821 -49.79 -29.81 60.03
C VAL A 821 -50.06 -29.70 61.54
N HIS A 822 -50.87 -28.68 61.85
CA HIS A 822 -51.35 -28.13 63.13
C HIS A 822 -50.44 -27.03 63.71
N SER A 823 -50.92 -25.80 63.93
CA SER A 823 -52.29 -25.28 64.12
C SER A 823 -52.31 -23.78 63.89
#